data_AF-A0A5D3FY58-F1
#
_entry.id   AF-A0A5D3FY58-F1
#
_cell.length_a   1.000
_cell.length_b   1.000
_cell.length_c   1.000
_cell.angle_alpha   90.00
_cell.angle_beta   90.00
_cell.angle_gamma   90.00
#
_symmetry.space_group_name_H-M   'P 1'
#
loop_
_entity.id
_entity.type
_entity.pdbx_description
1 polymer ?
#
loop_
_entity_poly.entity_id
_entity_poly.type
_entity_poly.pdbx_seq_one_letter_code
_entity_poly.pdbx_strand_id
1 'polypeptide(L)'
;MRKRALIIAGSVYGDEALGDLPSAVSDAEQLSGVLSDRRIGEFAVDTLLDEQALIAKSRIEGFFQGAAHNDLLLLHLSCHGLKDRKSRLVFAASDTDTGLLASTGIAAEFINDQIEESRSKSIVVMLDCCYSGAFSKGMRARAAVPEVDVAQPFTGRGRVVMTSSTSLQYSFEGEQRSRREFDPALFTAAVIHGLKSGEADLDGDGFVAVEELYSFVHDRVKQAEPRQTPTLSVNSAEGSIYLARSPSYVLHPEFKGLPGRVISAIHHQEAWQRYGALHLLVRELNDQRDESSDAALKALSLLAGDPDAEVRRQASSLLRRFEVPVPVHREWESTGHDESVDSDWDVPVEHLPPRQHGRAVGIDLGTTNSVVAILEGGEPTVIANAEGSRTTPSVVAFAKNGEVLVGEVAKRQAVTNVDRTIRSVKREMGTDWKTQIDGKDFTPQQISAFVLQKLKRDAESYLGETVTDAVITVPAYFSDHQRQATKEAGQIAGLNVLRVITDPSSAALAYHLEKENEAAIMIFDLGAAMFSVSLLRIGSGVVEVVATSGDNHLGGEDWDEKVVDWLVEKFRSAKGVNLWRDKMALQRLREAAEKAKIELTNSAETQINLPYITASSEGPLHLDEKITRAEFQRMTADLLERTKAPFQQVLKDAGYSVDGVDQVVLVGGSTRMPAVSELVKELTGGKEPNKGVNPDEVVAIGASLQAGVLKGEVKDALLLEATTLSLGIETSGGHRLGIEAEGGIFTKIIERNISIPTKRSETFTTADDNQPSVEIQVYQGEREIAAYNKKLGTFQLTGLPPAPRGVPQIEVTFDIDANGIVNVSAKDQGTGREQSMVITGGSALPKDDIEKMMRDAEQYAEEDRRRKEEAEVRNQADTLAYSTEKFLRENDEKVPEELKTEVGDAVAEVKKALEGTDVDAIKGSAEKLAQISQKMGAAVYAQDR
;
A
#
# COMPACT_ATOMS: atom_id res chain seq x y z
N MET A 1 24.91 10.90 26.53
CA MET A 1 23.57 11.49 26.36
C MET A 1 22.87 11.42 27.71
N ARG A 2 22.48 12.54 28.33
CA ARG A 2 21.71 12.50 29.58
C ARG A 2 20.22 12.52 29.24
N LYS A 3 19.46 11.61 29.84
CA LYS A 3 18.00 11.60 29.76
C LYS A 3 17.44 12.35 30.96
N ARG A 4 16.64 13.39 30.72
CA ARG A 4 16.02 14.20 31.77
C ARG A 4 14.52 14.28 31.52
N ALA A 5 13.72 14.06 32.55
CA ALA A 5 12.27 14.18 32.47
C ALA A 5 11.76 15.20 33.49
N LEU A 6 10.78 16.00 33.09
CA LEU A 6 10.02 16.88 33.97
C LEU A 6 8.55 16.45 33.90
N ILE A 7 8.00 16.02 35.02
CA ILE A 7 6.60 15.61 35.16
C ILE A 7 5.88 16.66 35.99
N ILE A 8 4.80 17.22 35.47
CA ILE A 8 3.97 18.21 36.17
C ILE A 8 2.55 17.69 36.21
N ALA A 9 2.00 17.53 37.41
CA ALA A 9 0.63 17.07 37.60
C ALA A 9 -0.15 17.96 38.57
N GLY A 10 -1.41 18.23 38.22
CA GLY A 10 -2.36 18.97 39.05
C GLY A 10 -3.60 18.13 39.34
N SER A 11 -3.79 17.78 40.60
CA SER A 11 -4.94 17.06 41.12
C SER A 11 -5.92 17.94 41.89
N VAL A 12 -5.45 19.03 42.51
CA VAL A 12 -6.28 19.94 43.31
C VAL A 12 -6.16 21.38 42.80
N TYR A 13 -7.31 22.05 42.68
CA TYR A 13 -7.40 23.42 42.15
C TYR A 13 -8.13 24.35 43.12
N GLY A 14 -7.64 25.59 43.25
CA GLY A 14 -8.24 26.60 44.13
C GLY A 14 -9.51 27.27 43.58
N ASP A 15 -9.79 27.13 42.28
CA ASP A 15 -10.97 27.68 41.61
C ASP A 15 -12.06 26.60 41.48
N GLU A 16 -13.25 26.86 42.03
CA GLU A 16 -14.39 25.92 42.02
C GLU A 16 -14.85 25.53 40.61
N ALA A 17 -14.49 26.29 39.57
CA ALA A 17 -14.78 25.96 38.17
C ALA A 17 -13.91 24.81 37.62
N LEU A 18 -12.83 24.45 38.30
CA LEU A 18 -11.94 23.34 37.95
C LEU A 18 -12.20 22.18 38.93
N GLY A 19 -12.75 21.07 38.43
CA GLY A 19 -12.91 19.87 39.24
C GLY A 19 -11.56 19.23 39.55
N ASP A 20 -11.44 18.58 40.71
CA ASP A 20 -10.23 17.84 41.09
C ASP A 20 -9.97 16.66 40.13
N LEU A 21 -8.70 16.35 39.89
CA LEU A 21 -8.21 15.23 39.07
C LEU A 21 -7.43 14.25 39.96
N PRO A 22 -8.11 13.45 40.80
CA PRO A 22 -7.47 12.69 41.89
C PRO A 22 -6.46 11.63 41.41
N SER A 23 -6.55 11.19 40.16
CA SER A 23 -5.61 10.24 39.54
C SER A 23 -4.30 10.88 39.08
N ALA A 24 -4.27 12.20 38.82
CA ALA A 24 -3.14 12.87 38.16
C ALA A 24 -1.82 12.75 38.95
N VAL A 25 -1.89 12.85 40.29
CA VAL A 25 -0.72 12.67 41.16
C VAL A 25 -0.23 11.23 41.14
N SER A 26 -1.14 10.25 41.27
CA SER A 26 -0.77 8.84 41.27
C SER A 26 -0.18 8.39 39.93
N ASP A 27 -0.71 8.89 38.82
CA ASP A 27 -0.20 8.62 37.48
C ASP A 27 1.18 9.25 37.26
N ALA A 28 1.40 10.47 37.77
CA ALA A 28 2.71 11.12 37.73
C ALA A 28 3.78 10.37 38.52
N GLU A 29 3.44 9.87 39.71
CA GLU A 29 4.35 9.06 40.54
C GLU A 29 4.70 7.73 39.84
N GLN A 30 3.72 7.06 39.24
CA GLN A 30 3.93 5.81 38.51
C GLN A 30 4.78 6.02 37.25
N LEU A 31 4.49 7.08 36.47
CA LEU A 31 5.29 7.44 35.30
C LEU A 31 6.73 7.82 35.71
N SER A 32 6.90 8.53 36.82
CA SER A 32 8.22 8.82 37.39
C SER A 32 8.98 7.53 37.72
N GLY A 33 8.32 6.53 38.29
CA GLY A 33 8.93 5.23 38.58
C GLY A 33 9.40 4.51 37.31
N VAL A 34 8.58 4.48 36.26
CA VAL A 34 8.93 3.81 34.99
C VAL A 34 10.06 4.54 34.25
N LEU A 35 10.00 5.86 34.19
CA LEU A 35 11.03 6.65 33.51
C LEU A 35 12.37 6.64 34.25
N SER A 36 12.39 6.58 35.58
CA SER A 36 13.62 6.56 36.38
C SER A 36 14.25 5.17 36.54
N ASP A 37 13.51 4.08 36.27
CA ASP A 37 14.08 2.72 36.31
C ASP A 37 15.24 2.61 35.31
N ARG A 38 16.42 2.22 35.82
CA ARG A 38 17.66 2.07 35.03
C ARG A 38 17.57 1.01 33.94
N ARG A 39 16.63 0.06 34.06
CA ARG A 39 16.39 -1.00 33.08
C ARG A 39 15.41 -0.58 31.99
N ILE A 40 14.64 0.49 32.22
CA ILE A 40 13.55 0.94 31.34
C ILE A 40 13.89 2.30 30.73
N GLY A 41 13.63 3.39 31.44
CA GLY A 41 13.78 4.75 30.93
C GLY A 41 15.15 5.36 31.17
N GLU A 42 15.77 5.11 32.34
CA GLU A 42 17.03 5.73 32.78
C GLU A 42 17.02 7.27 32.79
N PHE A 43 15.85 7.89 32.99
CA PHE A 43 15.71 9.34 33.10
C PHE A 43 16.07 9.82 34.52
N ALA A 44 16.76 10.96 34.59
CA ALA A 44 16.71 11.79 35.78
C ALA A 44 15.36 12.53 35.79
N VAL A 45 14.43 12.10 36.64
CA VAL A 45 13.05 12.60 36.69
C VAL A 45 12.89 13.63 37.80
N ASP A 46 12.39 14.81 37.46
CA ASP A 46 11.88 15.82 38.38
C ASP A 46 10.34 15.83 38.32
N THR A 47 9.67 15.74 39.47
CA THR A 47 8.20 15.75 39.54
C THR A 47 7.70 16.96 40.33
N LEU A 48 6.70 17.66 39.80
CA LEU A 48 5.98 18.75 40.45
C LEU A 48 4.50 18.34 40.60
N LEU A 49 3.98 18.40 41.82
CA LEU A 49 2.63 17.98 42.15
C LEU A 49 1.90 19.16 42.79
N ASP A 50 0.74 19.54 42.26
CA ASP A 50 -0.14 20.60 42.80
C ASP A 50 0.58 21.94 43.05
N GLU A 51 1.60 22.23 42.25
CA GLU A 51 2.42 23.43 42.37
C GLU A 51 1.76 24.66 41.74
N GLN A 52 2.14 25.84 42.24
CA GLN A 52 1.68 27.13 41.73
C GLN A 52 2.29 27.43 40.35
N ALA A 53 1.57 28.20 39.51
CA ALA A 53 1.97 28.51 38.14
C ALA A 53 3.36 29.17 38.05
N LEU A 54 3.72 30.01 39.02
CA LEU A 54 5.04 30.65 39.06
C LEU A 54 6.17 29.63 39.25
N ILE A 55 5.98 28.67 40.15
CA ILE A 55 6.96 27.62 40.45
C ILE A 55 7.09 26.68 39.25
N ALA A 56 5.95 26.27 38.66
CA ALA A 56 5.93 25.42 37.47
C ALA A 56 6.62 26.09 36.27
N LYS A 57 6.34 27.37 35.99
CA LYS A 57 7.02 28.14 34.92
C LYS A 57 8.53 28.21 35.13
N SER A 58 8.98 28.52 36.34
CA SER A 58 10.41 28.57 36.70
C SER A 58 11.10 27.22 36.51
N ARG A 59 10.44 26.11 36.87
CA ARG A 59 10.98 24.75 36.69
C ARG A 59 11.01 24.32 35.22
N ILE A 60 10.01 24.67 34.42
CA ILE A 60 9.99 24.45 32.96
C ILE A 60 11.14 25.20 32.29
N GLU A 61 11.32 26.49 32.61
CA GLU A 61 12.42 27.31 32.09
C GLU A 61 13.78 26.70 32.44
N GLY A 62 14.01 26.38 33.72
CA GLY A 62 15.26 25.74 34.16
C GLY A 62 15.51 24.37 33.54
N PHE A 63 14.45 23.59 33.27
CA PHE A 63 14.55 22.28 32.63
C PHE A 63 15.13 22.39 31.22
N PHE A 64 14.60 23.29 30.39
CA PHE A 64 15.02 23.48 28.99
C PHE A 64 16.33 24.27 28.85
N GLN A 65 16.55 25.31 29.66
CA GLN A 65 17.79 26.10 29.63
C GLN A 65 19.01 25.32 30.14
N GLY A 66 18.80 24.41 31.10
CA GLY A 66 19.86 23.57 31.67
C GLY A 66 20.32 22.42 30.77
N ALA A 67 19.73 22.23 29.59
CA ALA A 67 20.01 21.09 28.71
C ALA A 67 21.25 21.29 27.82
N ALA A 68 22.03 20.21 27.66
CA ALA A 68 23.10 20.14 26.67
C ALA A 68 22.55 19.69 25.29
N HIS A 69 23.38 19.85 24.25
CA HIS A 69 22.99 19.57 22.86
C HIS A 69 22.47 18.15 22.62
N ASN A 70 23.13 17.18 23.25
CA ASN A 70 22.87 15.75 23.10
C ASN A 70 22.06 15.18 24.28
N ASP A 71 21.38 16.02 25.07
CA ASP A 71 20.48 15.54 26.11
C ASP A 71 19.12 15.19 25.49
N LEU A 72 18.47 14.11 25.95
CA LEU A 72 17.08 13.81 25.63
C LEU A 72 16.19 14.38 26.73
N LEU A 73 15.28 15.26 26.35
CA LEU A 73 14.34 15.89 27.27
C LEU A 73 12.94 15.30 27.08
N LEU A 74 12.28 14.91 28.17
CA LEU A 74 10.88 14.52 28.19
C LEU A 74 10.09 15.45 29.12
N LEU A 75 9.12 16.19 28.59
CA LEU A 75 8.17 16.97 29.41
C LEU A 75 6.82 16.27 29.41
N HIS A 76 6.28 15.93 30.58
CA HIS A 76 4.93 15.41 30.74
C HIS A 76 4.07 16.37 31.57
N LEU A 77 2.87 16.69 31.07
CA LEU A 77 1.89 17.55 31.74
C LEU A 77 0.55 16.81 31.86
N SER A 78 0.07 16.62 33.09
CA SER A 78 -1.23 16.03 33.41
C SER A 78 -2.05 16.99 34.29
N CYS A 79 -2.95 17.76 33.67
CA CYS A 79 -3.72 18.81 34.33
C CYS A 79 -4.91 19.27 33.45
N HIS A 80 -5.71 20.24 33.91
CA HIS A 80 -6.73 20.85 33.05
C HIS A 80 -6.11 21.68 31.92
N GLY A 81 -6.62 21.45 30.71
CA GLY A 81 -6.32 22.25 29.52
C GLY A 81 -7.46 23.22 29.22
N LEU A 82 -7.17 24.52 29.25
CA LEU A 82 -8.16 25.60 29.07
C LEU A 82 -7.84 26.40 27.81
N LYS A 83 -8.87 27.03 27.22
CA LYS A 83 -8.69 27.98 26.13
C LYS A 83 -8.95 29.40 26.62
N ASP A 84 -8.00 30.29 26.38
CA ASP A 84 -8.20 31.71 26.64
C ASP A 84 -9.20 32.34 25.65
N ARG A 85 -9.55 33.63 25.83
CA ARG A 85 -10.47 34.35 24.93
C ARG A 85 -10.00 34.44 23.47
N LYS A 86 -8.72 34.16 23.21
CA LYS A 86 -8.12 34.08 21.86
C LYS A 86 -7.99 32.64 21.37
N SER A 87 -8.65 31.69 22.04
CA SER A 87 -8.59 30.25 21.75
C SER A 87 -7.19 29.62 21.88
N ARG A 88 -6.29 30.24 22.65
CA ARG A 88 -4.95 29.69 22.93
C ARG A 88 -5.00 28.74 24.11
N LEU A 89 -4.24 27.64 24.03
CA LEU A 89 -4.14 26.63 25.08
C LEU A 89 -3.36 27.17 26.29
N VAL A 90 -3.92 26.96 27.48
CA VAL A 90 -3.34 27.29 28.78
C VAL A 90 -3.51 26.08 29.70
N PHE A 91 -2.43 25.64 30.32
CA PHE A 91 -2.41 24.56 31.31
C PHE A 91 -2.68 25.14 32.70
N ALA A 92 -3.59 24.51 33.46
CA ALA A 92 -3.92 24.92 34.81
C ALA A 92 -2.86 24.44 35.82
N ALA A 93 -2.57 25.29 36.80
CA ALA A 93 -1.80 25.03 38.01
C ALA A 93 -2.74 25.14 39.22
N SER A 94 -2.26 24.81 40.43
CA SER A 94 -3.14 24.77 41.62
C SER A 94 -3.75 26.12 42.00
N ASP A 95 -3.09 27.24 41.64
CA ASP A 95 -3.54 28.61 41.85
C ASP A 95 -4.21 29.25 40.60
N THR A 96 -4.54 28.46 39.58
CA THR A 96 -5.18 28.98 38.37
C THR A 96 -6.61 29.44 38.61
N ASP A 97 -6.81 30.75 38.57
CA ASP A 97 -8.11 31.42 38.42
C ASP A 97 -8.54 31.45 36.93
N THR A 98 -9.69 30.84 36.63
CA THR A 98 -10.28 30.73 35.27
C THR A 98 -10.68 32.08 34.66
N GLY A 99 -10.89 33.11 35.48
CA GLY A 99 -11.08 34.50 35.07
C GLY A 99 -9.78 35.23 34.74
N LEU A 100 -8.62 34.73 35.20
CA LEU A 100 -7.31 35.38 35.10
C LEU A 100 -6.22 34.49 34.46
N LEU A 101 -6.60 33.62 33.52
CA LEU A 101 -5.72 32.63 32.85
C LEU A 101 -4.36 33.17 32.37
N ALA A 102 -4.29 34.41 31.92
CA ALA A 102 -3.05 35.01 31.43
C ALA A 102 -1.98 35.16 32.53
N SER A 103 -2.39 35.42 33.77
CA SER A 103 -1.49 35.60 34.92
C SER A 103 -1.30 34.32 35.73
N THR A 104 -2.37 33.54 35.90
CA THR A 104 -2.43 32.41 36.84
C THR A 104 -2.34 31.04 36.17
N GLY A 105 -2.37 30.96 34.83
CA GLY A 105 -2.16 29.72 34.08
C GLY A 105 -0.81 29.68 33.35
N ILE A 106 -0.44 28.51 32.82
CA ILE A 106 0.78 28.28 32.04
C ILE A 106 0.42 28.24 30.56
N ALA A 107 0.73 29.29 29.80
CA ALA A 107 0.42 29.34 28.38
C ALA A 107 1.25 28.31 27.58
N ALA A 108 0.64 27.61 26.63
CA ALA A 108 1.36 26.71 25.73
C ALA A 108 2.45 27.44 24.92
N GLU A 109 2.22 28.72 24.60
CA GLU A 109 3.18 29.61 23.94
C GLU A 109 4.47 29.76 24.77
N PHE A 110 4.36 29.92 26.09
CA PHE A 110 5.53 29.99 26.98
C PHE A 110 6.36 28.70 26.92
N ILE A 111 5.72 27.53 26.91
CA ILE A 111 6.42 26.24 26.82
C ILE A 111 7.09 26.09 25.45
N ASN A 112 6.41 26.48 24.37
CA ASN A 112 6.97 26.47 23.02
C ASN A 112 8.21 27.37 22.91
N ASP A 113 8.19 28.56 23.52
CA ASP A 113 9.36 29.45 23.58
C ASP A 113 10.55 28.75 24.26
N GLN A 114 10.31 28.06 25.39
CA GLN A 114 11.36 27.32 26.09
C GLN A 114 11.90 26.13 25.27
N ILE A 115 11.04 25.42 24.53
CA ILE A 115 11.45 24.36 23.60
C ILE A 115 12.28 24.94 22.45
N GLU A 116 11.90 26.11 21.94
CA GLU A 116 12.60 26.81 20.84
C GLU A 116 13.99 27.30 21.26
N GLU A 117 14.12 27.79 22.49
CA GLU A 117 15.35 28.28 23.09
C GLU A 117 16.27 27.18 23.64
N SER A 118 15.75 25.96 23.84
CA SER A 118 16.54 24.84 24.33
C SER A 118 17.68 24.47 23.38
N ARG A 119 18.84 24.14 23.96
CA ARG A 119 20.02 23.67 23.21
C ARG A 119 19.90 22.21 22.78
N SER A 120 19.06 21.43 23.46
CA SER A 120 18.83 20.02 23.12
C SER A 120 18.15 19.93 21.76
N LYS A 121 18.63 18.99 20.94
CA LYS A 121 18.01 18.65 19.65
C LYS A 121 17.06 17.46 19.74
N SER A 122 16.84 16.85 20.90
CA SER A 122 15.98 15.67 21.08
C SER A 122 15.01 15.92 22.23
N ILE A 123 13.78 16.34 21.90
CA ILE A 123 12.77 16.77 22.87
C ILE A 123 11.46 16.04 22.61
N VAL A 124 10.90 15.44 23.65
CA VAL A 124 9.61 14.76 23.64
C VAL A 124 8.68 15.47 24.63
N VAL A 125 7.46 15.78 24.21
CA VAL A 125 6.42 16.40 25.03
C VAL A 125 5.20 15.50 25.05
N MET A 126 4.71 15.14 26.22
CA MET A 126 3.52 14.32 26.43
C MET A 126 2.46 15.12 27.18
N LEU A 127 1.29 15.31 26.58
CA LEU A 127 0.25 16.17 27.13
C LEU A 127 -1.01 15.36 27.42
N ASP A 128 -1.33 15.17 28.70
CA ASP A 128 -2.58 14.57 29.15
C ASP A 128 -3.54 15.64 29.69
N CYS A 129 -4.22 16.32 28.75
CA CYS A 129 -5.19 17.36 29.07
C CYS A 129 -6.18 17.60 27.92
N CYS A 130 -7.26 18.33 28.22
CA CYS A 130 -8.22 18.79 27.21
C CYS A 130 -7.54 19.70 26.17
N TYR A 131 -7.98 19.60 24.92
CA TYR A 131 -7.50 20.42 23.81
C TYR A 131 -5.98 20.33 23.55
N SER A 132 -5.31 19.29 24.05
CA SER A 132 -3.85 19.17 24.00
C SER A 132 -3.30 19.20 22.56
N GLY A 133 -4.05 18.72 21.57
CA GLY A 133 -3.73 18.86 20.14
C GLY A 133 -3.69 20.30 19.62
N ALA A 134 -4.07 21.31 20.41
CA ALA A 134 -3.85 22.73 20.08
C ALA A 134 -2.42 23.21 20.35
N PHE A 135 -1.62 22.45 21.11
CA PHE A 135 -0.23 22.79 21.45
C PHE A 135 0.67 22.91 20.21
N SER A 136 0.57 21.94 19.28
CA SER A 136 1.40 21.88 18.08
C SER A 136 1.13 23.02 17.08
N LYS A 137 -0.06 23.65 17.12
CA LYS A 137 -0.42 24.78 16.24
C LYS A 137 0.36 26.07 16.54
N GLY A 138 0.98 26.15 17.73
CA GLY A 138 1.77 27.30 18.16
C GLY A 138 3.27 27.21 17.85
N MET A 139 3.77 26.09 17.31
CA MET A 139 5.20 25.89 17.04
C MET A 139 5.62 26.65 15.77
N ARG A 140 6.68 27.46 15.81
CA ARG A 140 7.21 28.16 14.63
C ARG A 140 8.28 27.31 13.93
N ALA A 141 8.25 27.26 12.59
CA ALA A 141 9.30 26.61 11.80
C ALA A 141 10.56 27.50 11.78
N ARG A 142 11.75 26.94 12.08
CA ARG A 142 13.02 27.67 11.95
C ARG A 142 13.56 27.58 10.52
N ALA A 143 14.03 28.71 10.01
CA ALA A 143 14.81 28.79 8.77
C ALA A 143 16.20 28.13 8.93
N ALA A 144 16.64 27.42 7.89
CA ALA A 144 17.87 26.64 7.84
C ALA A 144 19.16 27.49 7.95
N VAL A 145 20.18 26.95 8.63
CA VAL A 145 21.61 27.36 8.58
C VAL A 145 22.50 26.10 8.79
N PRO A 146 23.69 25.97 8.14
CA PRO A 146 24.17 24.71 7.54
C PRO A 146 25.33 23.96 8.24
N GLU A 147 25.59 22.77 7.69
CA GLU A 147 26.80 21.90 7.66
C GLU A 147 27.34 21.17 8.93
N VAL A 148 27.32 19.83 8.79
CA VAL A 148 28.30 18.74 9.08
C VAL A 148 28.71 18.41 10.53
N ASP A 149 28.41 17.17 10.96
CA ASP A 149 29.45 16.18 11.29
C ASP A 149 28.93 14.72 11.22
N VAL A 150 29.71 13.85 10.59
CA VAL A 150 29.47 12.41 10.46
C VAL A 150 30.10 11.72 11.66
N ALA A 151 29.28 11.24 12.62
CA ALA A 151 29.59 10.06 13.44
C ALA A 151 28.42 9.71 14.37
N GLN A 152 28.13 8.40 14.42
CA GLN A 152 27.32 7.63 15.37
C GLN A 152 25.83 7.40 14.99
N PRO A 153 25.45 6.14 14.72
CA PRO A 153 24.04 5.73 14.71
C PRO A 153 23.53 5.69 16.17
N PHE A 154 22.21 5.85 16.37
CA PHE A 154 21.46 5.77 17.64
C PHE A 154 21.04 7.06 18.37
N THR A 155 21.03 8.24 17.74
CA THR A 155 20.32 9.39 18.34
C THR A 155 19.40 10.08 17.34
N GLY A 156 18.12 9.72 17.36
CA GLY A 156 17.10 10.53 16.72
C GLY A 156 17.14 11.95 17.27
N ARG A 157 17.13 12.94 16.39
CA ARG A 157 17.04 14.37 16.73
C ARG A 157 15.71 14.86 16.22
N GLY A 158 15.02 15.70 16.97
CA GLY A 158 13.73 16.25 16.61
C GLY A 158 12.93 16.66 17.84
N ARG A 159 11.79 17.30 17.57
CA ARG A 159 10.80 17.66 18.60
C ARG A 159 9.54 16.86 18.33
N VAL A 160 9.16 16.00 19.27
CA VAL A 160 7.98 15.14 19.15
C VAL A 160 6.98 15.51 20.22
N VAL A 161 5.72 15.73 19.85
CA VAL A 161 4.62 16.05 20.76
C VAL A 161 3.56 14.96 20.64
N MET A 162 3.31 14.26 21.74
CA MET A 162 2.24 13.28 21.88
C MET A 162 1.15 13.85 22.78
N THR A 163 -0.10 13.80 22.33
CA THR A 163 -1.22 14.42 23.05
C THR A 163 -2.34 13.42 23.28
N SER A 164 -3.09 13.57 24.37
CA SER A 164 -4.20 12.69 24.73
C SER A 164 -5.52 13.02 24.03
N SER A 165 -5.63 14.17 23.36
CA SER A 165 -6.85 14.61 22.67
C SER A 165 -6.56 15.57 21.51
N THR A 166 -7.46 15.65 20.53
CA THR A 166 -7.35 16.63 19.44
C THR A 166 -7.62 18.07 19.92
N SER A 167 -7.29 19.07 19.10
CA SER A 167 -7.51 20.51 19.42
C SER A 167 -8.97 20.92 19.65
N LEU A 168 -9.94 20.03 19.39
CA LEU A 168 -11.39 20.28 19.50
C LEU A 168 -12.07 19.41 20.57
N GLN A 169 -11.37 18.44 21.14
CA GLN A 169 -11.93 17.47 22.06
C GLN A 169 -11.64 17.83 23.53
N TYR A 170 -12.62 17.57 24.39
CA TYR A 170 -12.38 17.39 25.82
C TYR A 170 -11.65 16.06 26.04
N SER A 171 -10.62 16.03 26.89
CA SER A 171 -10.15 14.77 27.48
C SER A 171 -11.25 14.29 28.42
N PHE A 172 -11.90 13.17 28.10
CA PHE A 172 -13.17 12.79 28.73
C PHE A 172 -12.94 12.08 30.08
N GLU A 173 -13.17 12.80 31.17
CA GLU A 173 -13.64 12.25 32.43
C GLU A 173 -15.12 12.64 32.56
N GLY A 174 -16.02 11.74 32.19
CA GLY A 174 -17.42 12.08 31.93
C GLY A 174 -18.20 12.62 33.13
N GLU A 175 -19.23 13.43 32.84
CA GLU A 175 -20.37 13.69 33.73
C GLU A 175 -21.20 12.41 33.97
N GLN A 176 -20.60 11.41 34.61
CA GLN A 176 -21.30 10.33 35.30
C GLN A 176 -20.49 9.95 36.54
N ARG A 177 -21.13 10.06 37.71
CA ARG A 177 -20.66 9.59 39.02
C ARG A 177 -20.55 8.05 39.08
N SER A 178 -19.80 7.43 38.18
CA SER A 178 -19.57 5.97 38.17
C SER A 178 -18.13 5.54 37.93
N ARG A 179 -17.17 6.47 37.91
CA ARG A 179 -15.74 6.13 38.12
C ARG A 179 -15.44 6.19 39.62
N ARG A 180 -14.69 5.22 40.13
CA ARG A 180 -14.25 5.26 41.54
C ARG A 180 -13.26 6.41 41.67
N GLU A 181 -13.12 6.96 42.88
CA GLU A 181 -12.28 8.12 43.25
C GLU A 181 -10.78 7.99 42.87
N PHE A 182 -10.36 6.86 42.26
CA PHE A 182 -8.98 6.47 41.96
C PHE A 182 -8.80 5.83 40.57
N ASP A 183 -9.73 5.99 39.62
CA ASP A 183 -9.54 5.43 38.27
C ASP A 183 -8.46 6.23 37.49
N PRO A 184 -7.40 5.58 36.98
CA PRO A 184 -6.25 6.27 36.35
C PRO A 184 -6.59 6.90 34.99
N ALA A 185 -5.86 7.95 34.61
CA ALA A 185 -6.03 8.63 33.33
C ALA A 185 -5.66 7.70 32.17
N LEU A 186 -6.59 7.48 31.24
CA LEU A 186 -6.45 6.45 30.18
C LEU A 186 -5.18 6.58 29.33
N PHE A 187 -4.79 7.82 29.01
CA PHE A 187 -3.60 8.07 28.19
C PHE A 187 -2.31 7.82 28.98
N THR A 188 -2.16 8.43 30.15
CA THR A 188 -0.96 8.24 30.99
C THR A 188 -0.83 6.78 31.47
N ALA A 189 -1.94 6.13 31.80
CA ALA A 189 -1.97 4.71 32.13
C ALA A 189 -1.51 3.82 30.97
N ALA A 190 -1.90 4.14 29.73
CA ALA A 190 -1.44 3.40 28.55
C ALA A 190 0.07 3.61 28.31
N VAL A 191 0.59 4.82 28.50
CA VAL A 191 2.04 5.12 28.41
C VAL A 191 2.82 4.29 29.44
N ILE A 192 2.38 4.35 30.71
CA ILE A 192 2.99 3.59 31.81
C ILE A 192 2.97 2.10 31.49
N HIS A 193 1.84 1.58 31.05
CA HIS A 193 1.70 0.16 30.75
C HIS A 193 2.60 -0.28 29.59
N GLY A 194 2.64 0.46 28.49
CA GLY A 194 3.46 0.14 27.32
C GLY A 194 4.95 0.10 27.65
N LEU A 195 5.44 1.11 28.38
CA LEU A 195 6.84 1.19 28.80
C LEU A 195 7.21 0.15 29.86
N LYS A 196 6.34 -0.09 30.85
CA LYS A 196 6.59 -1.01 31.96
C LYS A 196 6.52 -2.49 31.55
N SER A 197 5.60 -2.83 30.63
CA SER A 197 5.45 -4.20 30.13
C SER A 197 6.48 -4.52 29.04
N GLY A 198 6.86 -3.52 28.22
CA GLY A 198 7.60 -3.75 26.98
C GLY A 198 6.68 -4.03 25.79
N GLU A 199 5.35 -3.99 25.93
CA GLU A 199 4.42 -4.18 24.81
C GLU A 199 4.42 -3.05 23.80
N ALA A 200 4.97 -1.89 24.18
CA ALA A 200 5.16 -0.75 23.28
C ALA A 200 6.38 -0.91 22.34
N ASP A 201 7.21 -1.94 22.53
CA ASP A 201 8.25 -2.37 21.58
C ASP A 201 7.55 -3.24 20.53
N LEU A 202 7.11 -2.60 19.45
CA LEU A 202 6.23 -3.20 18.45
C LEU A 202 7.02 -3.94 17.38
N ASP A 203 8.26 -3.54 17.14
CA ASP A 203 9.17 -4.18 16.19
C ASP A 203 10.11 -5.23 16.82
N GLY A 204 10.16 -5.32 18.14
CA GLY A 204 10.93 -6.32 18.88
C GLY A 204 12.43 -6.05 18.90
N ASP A 205 12.86 -4.80 18.66
CA ASP A 205 14.26 -4.40 18.62
C ASP A 205 14.89 -4.23 20.02
N GLY A 206 14.08 -4.33 21.08
CA GLY A 206 14.50 -4.21 22.47
C GLY A 206 14.48 -2.78 23.00
N PHE A 207 14.06 -1.82 22.19
CA PHE A 207 13.87 -0.42 22.55
C PHE A 207 12.41 -0.01 22.31
N VAL A 208 12.03 1.14 22.83
CA VAL A 208 10.72 1.74 22.59
C VAL A 208 10.93 3.12 21.99
N ALA A 209 10.73 3.26 20.69
CA ALA A 209 10.69 4.53 20.01
C ALA A 209 9.41 5.32 20.36
N VAL A 210 9.44 6.64 20.22
CA VAL A 210 8.26 7.50 20.48
C VAL A 210 7.09 7.13 19.58
N GLU A 211 7.37 6.75 18.33
CA GLU A 211 6.39 6.36 17.31
C GLU A 211 5.68 5.04 17.68
N GLU A 212 6.43 4.09 18.24
CA GLU A 212 5.88 2.82 18.70
C GLU A 212 5.06 2.98 19.97
N LEU A 213 5.58 3.76 20.93
CA LEU A 213 4.84 4.15 22.12
C LEU A 213 3.53 4.85 21.75
N TYR A 214 3.55 5.75 20.78
CA TYR A 214 2.35 6.41 20.29
C TYR A 214 1.37 5.42 19.68
N SER A 215 1.82 4.52 18.81
CA SER A 215 0.96 3.54 18.15
C SER A 215 0.27 2.63 19.17
N PHE A 216 1.03 2.15 20.16
CA PHE A 216 0.51 1.38 21.29
C PHE A 216 -0.54 2.16 22.10
N VAL A 217 -0.20 3.40 22.51
CA VAL A 217 -1.08 4.26 23.32
C VAL A 217 -2.34 4.63 22.56
N HIS A 218 -2.23 4.97 21.27
CA HIS A 218 -3.34 5.30 20.40
C HIS A 218 -4.35 4.15 20.35
N ASP A 219 -3.89 2.93 20.07
CA ASP A 219 -4.78 1.76 19.98
C ASP A 219 -5.42 1.43 21.32
N ARG A 220 -4.64 1.48 22.41
CA ARG A 220 -5.16 1.19 23.76
C ARG A 220 -6.21 2.19 24.21
N VAL A 221 -5.99 3.48 23.96
CA VAL A 221 -6.93 4.56 24.29
C VAL A 221 -8.17 4.46 23.40
N LYS A 222 -8.05 4.25 22.08
CA LYS A 222 -9.20 4.14 21.17
C LYS A 222 -10.08 2.92 21.46
N GLN A 223 -9.48 1.82 21.90
CA GLN A 223 -10.23 0.63 22.35
C GLN A 223 -10.99 0.89 23.66
N ALA A 224 -10.39 1.62 24.60
CA ALA A 224 -11.00 1.92 25.89
C ALA A 224 -12.06 3.03 25.82
N GLU A 225 -11.82 4.08 25.02
CA GLU A 225 -12.72 5.22 24.83
C GLU A 225 -12.65 5.71 23.37
N PRO A 226 -13.54 5.24 22.48
CA PRO A 226 -13.49 5.55 21.04
C PRO A 226 -13.57 7.04 20.71
N ARG A 227 -14.12 7.88 21.60
CA ARG A 227 -14.25 9.33 21.43
C ARG A 227 -12.97 10.09 21.75
N GLN A 228 -12.06 9.53 22.54
CA GLN A 228 -10.75 10.12 22.82
C GLN A 228 -9.78 9.72 21.69
N THR A 229 -9.10 10.70 21.09
CA THR A 229 -8.16 10.44 19.98
C THR A 229 -6.81 11.08 20.29
N PRO A 230 -5.83 10.27 20.72
CA PRO A 230 -4.45 10.73 20.85
C PRO A 230 -3.90 11.23 19.51
N THR A 231 -2.96 12.16 19.53
CA THR A 231 -2.30 12.66 18.31
C THR A 231 -0.79 12.68 18.49
N LEU A 232 -0.06 12.49 17.39
CA LEU A 232 1.39 12.69 17.31
C LEU A 232 1.71 13.87 16.40
N SER A 233 2.66 14.72 16.79
CA SER A 233 3.21 15.79 15.94
C SER A 233 4.73 15.73 15.98
N VAL A 234 5.36 15.80 14.81
CA VAL A 234 6.81 15.69 14.67
C VAL A 234 7.34 16.94 13.97
N ASN A 235 8.35 17.57 14.56
CA ASN A 235 8.99 18.77 14.02
C ASN A 235 10.50 18.58 13.95
N SER A 236 11.05 18.68 12.74
CA SER A 236 12.50 18.60 12.44
C SER A 236 13.15 17.29 12.90
N ALA A 237 12.53 16.14 12.60
CA ALA A 237 13.06 14.83 13.03
C ALA A 237 14.01 14.19 12.00
N GLU A 238 15.21 13.82 12.48
CA GLU A 238 16.20 12.96 11.82
C GLU A 238 16.32 11.67 12.65
N GLY A 239 15.77 10.55 12.16
CA GLY A 239 15.76 9.26 12.87
C GLY A 239 14.80 9.18 14.06
N SER A 240 14.60 7.97 14.61
CA SER A 240 13.68 7.71 15.72
C SER A 240 14.26 8.12 17.08
N ILE A 241 13.42 8.72 17.94
CA ILE A 241 13.80 9.02 19.33
C ILE A 241 13.41 7.83 20.21
N TYR A 242 14.39 7.20 20.85
CA TYR A 242 14.16 6.07 21.74
C TYR A 242 13.99 6.52 23.19
N LEU A 243 12.84 6.20 23.79
CA LEU A 243 12.49 6.59 25.15
C LEU A 243 12.97 5.57 26.17
N ALA A 244 12.73 4.29 25.93
CA ALA A 244 13.01 3.22 26.89
C ALA A 244 13.65 2.00 26.24
N ARG A 245 14.18 1.11 27.07
CA ARG A 245 14.48 -0.29 26.72
C ARG A 245 13.28 -1.14 27.08
N SER A 246 12.99 -2.15 26.27
CA SER A 246 11.91 -3.09 26.49
C SER A 246 12.26 -4.08 27.62
N PRO A 247 11.53 -4.10 28.74
CA PRO A 247 11.79 -5.02 29.84
C PRO A 247 11.60 -6.49 29.45
N SER A 248 10.65 -6.76 28.54
CA SER A 248 10.40 -8.11 28.01
C SER A 248 11.62 -8.65 27.27
N TYR A 249 12.28 -7.80 26.49
CA TYR A 249 13.51 -8.16 25.78
C TYR A 249 14.69 -8.39 26.74
N VAL A 250 14.88 -7.52 27.74
CA VAL A 250 15.98 -7.62 28.70
C VAL A 250 15.90 -8.90 29.54
N LEU A 251 14.69 -9.32 29.90
CA LEU A 251 14.46 -10.53 30.71
C LEU A 251 14.57 -11.82 29.91
N HIS A 252 14.30 -11.77 28.60
CA HIS A 252 14.27 -12.95 27.73
C HIS A 252 15.01 -12.73 26.40
N PRO A 253 16.34 -12.50 26.43
CA PRO A 253 17.14 -12.28 25.22
C PRO A 253 17.13 -13.48 24.26
N GLU A 254 16.82 -14.68 24.76
CA GLU A 254 16.65 -15.90 23.96
C GLU A 254 15.48 -15.84 22.98
N PHE A 255 14.53 -14.92 23.20
CA PHE A 255 13.37 -14.66 22.34
C PHE A 255 13.54 -13.42 21.46
N LYS A 256 14.78 -12.93 21.32
CA LYS A 256 15.15 -11.86 20.38
C LYS A 256 14.60 -12.15 18.98
N GLY A 257 13.86 -11.19 18.43
CA GLY A 257 13.16 -11.32 17.14
C GLY A 257 11.65 -11.52 17.26
N LEU A 258 11.12 -11.85 18.45
CA LEU A 258 9.68 -11.84 18.70
C LEU A 258 9.20 -10.48 19.19
N PRO A 259 7.97 -10.05 18.83
CA PRO A 259 7.39 -8.81 19.36
C PRO A 259 7.30 -8.86 20.90
N GLY A 260 7.55 -7.74 21.58
CA GLY A 260 7.57 -7.68 23.06
C GLY A 260 6.27 -8.19 23.70
N ARG A 261 5.11 -7.93 23.08
CA ARG A 261 3.82 -8.47 23.50
C ARG A 261 3.71 -10.00 23.44
N VAL A 262 4.40 -10.64 22.51
CA VAL A 262 4.43 -12.11 22.39
C VAL A 262 5.28 -12.67 23.52
N ILE A 263 6.44 -12.07 23.78
CA ILE A 263 7.33 -12.42 24.89
C ILE A 263 6.59 -12.29 26.23
N SER A 264 5.92 -11.15 26.48
CA SER A 264 5.07 -10.93 27.65
C SER A 264 3.98 -12.00 27.78
N ALA A 265 3.28 -12.31 26.69
CA ALA A 265 2.21 -13.30 26.68
C ALA A 265 2.68 -14.73 26.94
N ILE A 266 3.90 -15.12 26.51
CA ILE A 266 4.50 -16.44 26.77
C ILE A 266 4.76 -16.66 28.27
N HIS A 267 5.12 -15.59 28.98
CA HIS A 267 5.46 -15.64 30.42
C HIS A 267 4.31 -15.23 31.33
N HIS A 268 3.14 -14.91 30.79
CA HIS A 268 2.01 -14.43 31.57
C HIS A 268 1.49 -15.50 32.54
N GLN A 269 1.03 -15.12 33.74
CA GLN A 269 0.57 -16.06 34.77
C GLN A 269 -0.72 -16.80 34.37
N GLU A 270 -1.59 -16.16 33.60
CA GLU A 270 -2.84 -16.73 33.10
C GLU A 270 -2.64 -17.63 31.86
N ALA A 271 -3.14 -18.87 31.93
CA ALA A 271 -2.98 -19.86 30.86
C ALA A 271 -3.60 -19.44 29.52
N TRP A 272 -4.70 -18.69 29.53
CA TRP A 272 -5.37 -18.24 28.31
C TRP A 272 -4.54 -17.23 27.51
N GLN A 273 -3.69 -16.43 28.17
CA GLN A 273 -2.78 -15.51 27.48
C GLN A 273 -1.61 -16.26 26.85
N ARG A 274 -1.04 -17.25 27.55
CA ARG A 274 -0.03 -18.15 26.99
C ARG A 274 -0.60 -18.98 25.82
N TYR A 275 -1.87 -19.38 25.90
CA TYR A 275 -2.60 -20.00 24.79
C TYR A 275 -2.79 -19.04 23.60
N GLY A 276 -3.11 -17.77 23.87
CA GLY A 276 -3.15 -16.72 22.85
C GLY A 276 -1.78 -16.52 22.18
N ALA A 277 -0.69 -16.57 22.95
CA ALA A 277 0.67 -16.46 22.43
C ALA A 277 1.00 -17.54 21.40
N LEU A 278 0.45 -18.77 21.54
CA LEU A 278 0.64 -19.84 20.54
C LEU A 278 0.15 -19.42 19.14
N HIS A 279 -0.94 -18.66 19.05
CA HIS A 279 -1.46 -18.18 17.76
C HIS A 279 -0.55 -17.13 17.13
N LEU A 280 0.10 -16.32 17.96
CA LEU A 280 1.03 -15.29 17.52
C LEU A 280 2.37 -15.91 17.11
N LEU A 281 2.86 -16.87 17.88
CA LEU A 281 4.08 -17.63 17.58
C LEU A 281 4.01 -18.37 16.25
N VAL A 282 2.84 -18.88 15.86
CA VAL A 282 2.66 -19.53 14.54
C VAL A 282 2.88 -18.56 13.37
N ARG A 283 2.61 -17.26 13.55
CA ARG A 283 2.82 -16.25 12.51
C ARG A 283 4.30 -15.94 12.30
N GLU A 284 5.11 -16.16 13.34
CA GLU A 284 6.56 -15.94 13.33
C GLU A 284 7.34 -17.16 12.82
N LEU A 285 6.68 -18.32 12.69
CA LEU A 285 7.29 -19.54 12.13
C LEU A 285 7.28 -19.48 10.60
N ASN A 286 8.47 -19.50 10.00
CA ASN A 286 8.65 -19.51 8.55
C ASN A 286 9.66 -20.60 8.12
N ASP A 287 9.63 -20.97 6.84
CA ASP A 287 10.46 -22.05 6.30
C ASP A 287 11.96 -21.69 6.22
N GLN A 288 12.32 -20.41 6.35
CA GLN A 288 13.72 -19.94 6.23
C GLN A 288 14.51 -19.95 7.55
N ARG A 289 13.89 -20.29 8.69
CA ARG A 289 14.51 -20.26 10.04
C ARG A 289 15.34 -18.98 10.28
N ASP A 290 14.71 -17.83 10.10
CA ASP A 290 15.30 -16.59 10.57
C ASP A 290 15.26 -16.48 12.11
N GLU A 291 15.90 -15.44 12.66
CA GLU A 291 15.96 -15.21 14.12
C GLU A 291 14.58 -15.19 14.80
N SER A 292 13.52 -14.68 14.13
CA SER A 292 12.16 -14.66 14.68
C SER A 292 11.57 -16.07 14.72
N SER A 293 11.75 -16.84 13.65
CA SER A 293 11.31 -18.24 13.59
C SER A 293 12.07 -19.12 14.59
N ASP A 294 13.37 -18.90 14.79
CA ASP A 294 14.17 -19.60 15.79
C ASP A 294 13.74 -19.23 17.22
N ALA A 295 13.46 -17.95 17.48
CA ALA A 295 12.90 -17.50 18.74
C ALA A 295 11.50 -18.07 18.98
N ALA A 296 10.67 -18.16 17.93
CA ALA A 296 9.34 -18.75 18.00
C ALA A 296 9.37 -20.25 18.33
N LEU A 297 10.31 -20.99 17.73
CA LEU A 297 10.52 -22.41 18.04
C LEU A 297 11.03 -22.63 19.47
N LYS A 298 11.90 -21.75 19.98
CA LYS A 298 12.32 -21.77 21.39
C LYS A 298 11.15 -21.48 22.33
N ALA A 299 10.32 -20.50 22.00
CA ALA A 299 9.12 -20.17 22.77
C ALA A 299 8.09 -21.31 22.78
N LEU A 300 7.87 -21.96 21.63
CA LEU A 300 7.04 -23.15 21.55
C LEU A 300 7.62 -24.32 22.36
N SER A 301 8.94 -24.48 22.37
CA SER A 301 9.63 -25.48 23.18
C SER A 301 9.45 -25.23 24.68
N LEU A 302 9.46 -23.96 25.10
CA LEU A 302 9.14 -23.57 26.48
C LEU A 302 7.67 -23.90 26.81
N LEU A 303 6.72 -23.51 25.95
CA LEU A 303 5.28 -23.74 26.16
C LEU A 303 4.88 -25.22 26.05
N ALA A 304 5.69 -26.07 25.41
CA ALA A 304 5.50 -27.52 25.45
C ALA A 304 5.69 -28.11 26.86
N GLY A 305 6.37 -27.39 27.75
CA GLY A 305 6.53 -27.68 29.18
C GLY A 305 5.58 -26.93 30.13
N ASP A 306 4.64 -26.12 29.61
CA ASP A 306 3.71 -25.29 30.39
C ASP A 306 2.96 -26.06 31.50
N PRO A 307 2.57 -25.50 32.65
CA PRO A 307 1.76 -26.20 33.65
C PRO A 307 0.31 -26.48 33.19
N ASP A 308 -0.23 -25.72 32.23
CA ASP A 308 -1.56 -25.95 31.66
C ASP A 308 -1.55 -27.05 30.58
N ALA A 309 -2.50 -27.98 30.68
CA ALA A 309 -2.54 -29.15 29.79
C ALA A 309 -2.87 -28.81 28.34
N GLU A 310 -3.68 -27.78 28.10
CA GLU A 310 -4.11 -27.39 26.77
C GLU A 310 -3.01 -26.57 26.06
N VAL A 311 -2.34 -25.67 26.78
CA VAL A 311 -1.16 -24.94 26.27
C VAL A 311 -0.06 -25.92 25.87
N ARG A 312 0.31 -26.87 26.74
CA ARG A 312 1.30 -27.92 26.42
C ARG A 312 0.93 -28.71 25.18
N ARG A 313 -0.33 -29.15 25.10
CA ARG A 313 -0.81 -30.02 24.02
C ARG A 313 -0.71 -29.31 22.67
N GLN A 314 -1.12 -28.05 22.61
CA GLN A 314 -1.06 -27.25 21.39
C GLN A 314 0.36 -26.90 21.01
N ALA A 315 1.20 -26.44 21.95
CA ALA A 315 2.61 -26.17 21.70
C ALA A 315 3.35 -27.41 21.19
N SER A 316 3.13 -28.56 21.82
CA SER A 316 3.69 -29.85 21.39
C SER A 316 3.18 -30.29 20.02
N SER A 317 1.94 -29.96 19.66
CA SER A 317 1.38 -30.25 18.34
C SER A 317 2.01 -29.36 17.26
N LEU A 318 2.28 -28.09 17.58
CA LEU A 318 2.96 -27.15 16.68
C LEU A 318 4.41 -27.57 16.46
N LEU A 319 5.16 -27.91 17.51
CA LEU A 319 6.54 -28.41 17.36
C LEU A 319 6.62 -29.65 16.45
N ARG A 320 5.69 -30.61 16.60
CA ARG A 320 5.62 -31.79 15.72
C ARG A 320 5.34 -31.44 14.26
N ARG A 321 4.52 -30.41 14.02
CA ARG A 321 4.18 -29.94 12.66
C ARG A 321 5.40 -29.36 11.95
N PHE A 322 6.33 -28.76 12.68
CA PHE A 322 7.59 -28.22 12.16
C PHE A 322 8.78 -29.18 12.35
N GLU A 323 8.50 -30.47 12.58
CA GLU A 323 9.50 -31.54 12.76
C GLU A 323 10.53 -31.28 13.88
N VAL A 324 10.18 -30.43 14.86
CA VAL A 324 11.03 -30.14 16.01
C VAL A 324 10.72 -31.14 17.13
N PRO A 325 11.73 -31.82 17.70
CA PRO A 325 11.53 -32.76 18.81
C PRO A 325 10.86 -32.07 20.00
N VAL A 326 9.74 -32.64 20.47
CA VAL A 326 9.07 -32.14 21.68
C VAL A 326 9.94 -32.47 22.90
N PRO A 327 10.36 -31.49 23.70
CA PRO A 327 11.19 -31.72 24.88
C PRO A 327 10.49 -32.65 25.89
N VAL A 328 11.24 -33.58 26.49
CA VAL A 328 10.74 -34.41 27.59
C VAL A 328 10.87 -33.61 28.89
N HIS A 329 9.74 -33.30 29.51
CA HIS A 329 9.54 -32.53 30.76
C HIS A 329 10.81 -32.06 31.50
N ARG A 330 11.06 -30.75 31.45
CA ARG A 330 11.69 -30.01 32.56
C ARG A 330 10.60 -29.25 33.32
N GLU A 331 10.72 -29.18 34.63
CA GLU A 331 9.81 -28.44 35.50
C GLU A 331 9.74 -26.97 35.06
N TRP A 332 8.52 -26.44 34.97
CA TRP A 332 8.27 -25.02 34.73
C TRP A 332 8.70 -24.23 35.98
N GLU A 333 9.92 -23.67 35.96
CA GLU A 333 10.35 -22.73 36.98
C GLU A 333 9.62 -21.41 36.74
N SER A 334 8.61 -21.13 37.57
CA SER A 334 8.04 -19.80 37.67
C SER A 334 9.14 -18.87 38.20
N THR A 335 9.63 -17.95 37.38
CA THR A 335 10.44 -16.83 37.85
C THR A 335 9.54 -15.91 38.68
N GLY A 336 9.36 -16.28 39.94
CA GLY A 336 8.94 -15.37 40.99
C GLY A 336 9.99 -14.26 41.09
N HIS A 337 9.52 -13.03 41.22
CA HIS A 337 10.36 -11.89 41.54
C HIS A 337 11.16 -12.19 42.81
N ASP A 338 12.49 -12.28 42.69
CA ASP A 338 13.39 -12.11 43.82
C ASP A 338 14.19 -10.83 43.61
N GLU A 339 14.13 -9.96 44.62
CA GLU A 339 14.92 -8.75 44.72
C GLU A 339 16.36 -9.17 45.08
N SER A 340 17.35 -8.46 44.53
CA SER A 340 18.80 -8.57 44.81
C SER A 340 19.58 -9.70 44.11
N VAL A 341 20.24 -9.37 42.99
CA VAL A 341 21.61 -9.87 42.70
C VAL A 341 22.41 -8.77 42.00
N ASP A 342 23.63 -8.62 42.48
CA ASP A 342 24.65 -7.63 42.18
C ASP A 342 25.12 -7.52 40.73
N SER A 343 25.75 -6.36 40.50
CA SER A 343 26.61 -5.94 39.41
C SER A 343 27.58 -7.00 38.87
N ASP A 344 27.60 -7.14 37.55
CA ASP A 344 28.79 -7.18 36.68
C ASP A 344 28.44 -7.96 35.42
N TRP A 345 28.36 -7.33 34.24
CA TRP A 345 28.67 -7.94 32.93
C TRP A 345 28.82 -6.82 31.88
N ASP A 346 30.05 -6.34 31.71
CA ASP A 346 30.53 -5.73 30.46
C ASP A 346 30.68 -6.86 29.43
N VAL A 347 29.98 -6.80 28.28
CA VAL A 347 30.25 -7.68 27.13
C VAL A 347 30.20 -6.86 25.82
N PRO A 348 31.15 -7.04 24.88
CA PRO A 348 31.37 -6.12 23.77
C PRO A 348 30.36 -6.30 22.63
N VAL A 349 30.00 -5.18 21.99
CA VAL A 349 29.12 -5.12 20.82
C VAL A 349 29.82 -5.68 19.59
N GLU A 350 29.41 -6.86 19.12
CA GLU A 350 29.74 -7.36 17.78
C GLU A 350 28.70 -6.86 16.77
N HIS A 351 29.19 -6.32 15.65
CA HIS A 351 28.38 -5.64 14.64
C HIS A 351 27.54 -6.66 13.85
N LEU A 352 26.22 -6.56 13.93
CA LEU A 352 25.27 -7.24 13.04
C LEU A 352 24.65 -6.23 12.05
N PRO A 353 24.41 -6.61 10.78
CA PRO A 353 23.90 -5.71 9.75
C PRO A 353 22.37 -5.47 9.92
N PRO A 354 21.81 -4.38 9.38
CA PRO A 354 20.40 -4.03 9.55
C PRO A 354 19.47 -4.98 8.78
N ARG A 355 18.29 -5.30 9.36
CA ARG A 355 17.19 -6.01 8.70
C ARG A 355 16.36 -5.05 7.84
N GLN A 356 16.09 -5.46 6.61
CA GLN A 356 15.39 -4.70 5.57
C GLN A 356 13.87 -4.74 5.75
N HIS A 357 13.21 -3.59 5.62
CA HIS A 357 11.79 -3.54 5.30
C HIS A 357 11.62 -4.10 3.88
N GLY A 358 10.67 -5.02 3.65
CA GLY A 358 10.40 -5.54 2.30
C GLY A 358 10.19 -4.38 1.32
N ARG A 359 10.90 -4.40 0.18
CA ARG A 359 10.87 -3.29 -0.78
C ARG A 359 9.48 -3.10 -1.37
N ALA A 360 9.08 -1.84 -1.49
CA ALA A 360 7.87 -1.48 -2.20
C ALA A 360 8.13 -1.39 -3.71
N VAL A 361 7.17 -1.84 -4.51
CA VAL A 361 7.22 -1.75 -5.98
C VAL A 361 6.21 -0.77 -6.54
N GLY A 362 6.53 -0.17 -7.68
CA GLY A 362 5.57 0.52 -8.54
C GLY A 362 5.13 -0.40 -9.66
N ILE A 363 3.82 -0.57 -9.84
CA ILE A 363 3.25 -1.44 -10.88
C ILE A 363 2.33 -0.63 -11.79
N ASP A 364 2.69 -0.55 -13.07
CA ASP A 364 1.75 -0.22 -14.14
C ASP A 364 0.98 -1.50 -14.52
N LEU A 365 -0.28 -1.58 -14.09
CA LEU A 365 -1.17 -2.66 -14.49
C LEU A 365 -1.89 -2.24 -15.76
N GLY A 366 -1.28 -2.34 -16.95
CA GLY A 366 -1.92 -1.89 -18.19
C GLY A 366 -2.96 -2.86 -18.76
N THR A 367 -3.64 -2.44 -19.84
CA THR A 367 -4.68 -3.28 -20.49
C THR A 367 -4.07 -4.39 -21.35
N THR A 368 -2.97 -4.08 -22.05
CA THR A 368 -2.27 -5.02 -22.94
C THR A 368 -0.94 -5.46 -22.39
N ASN A 369 -0.20 -4.56 -21.73
CA ASN A 369 1.08 -4.84 -21.11
C ASN A 369 1.10 -4.22 -19.71
N SER A 370 1.80 -4.88 -18.80
CA SER A 370 2.06 -4.42 -17.45
C SER A 370 3.56 -4.33 -17.21
N VAL A 371 3.96 -3.42 -16.32
CA VAL A 371 5.36 -3.12 -16.01
C VAL A 371 5.53 -2.99 -14.50
N VAL A 372 6.66 -3.45 -13.98
CA VAL A 372 7.04 -3.31 -12.57
C VAL A 372 8.37 -2.60 -12.45
N ALA A 373 8.44 -1.65 -11.51
CA ALA A 373 9.63 -0.88 -11.19
C ALA A 373 9.86 -0.84 -9.68
N ILE A 374 11.10 -0.65 -9.28
CA ILE A 374 11.56 -0.48 -7.89
C ILE A 374 12.27 0.86 -7.75
N LEU A 375 12.59 1.23 -6.51
CA LEU A 375 13.65 2.21 -6.24
C LEU A 375 14.92 1.48 -5.81
N GLU A 376 16.03 1.80 -6.45
CA GLU A 376 17.34 1.25 -6.15
C GLU A 376 18.32 2.41 -5.95
N GLY A 377 18.76 2.61 -4.71
CA GLY A 377 19.64 3.74 -4.36
C GLY A 377 18.99 5.10 -4.57
N GLY A 378 17.65 5.19 -4.50
CA GLY A 378 16.88 6.41 -4.77
C GLY A 378 16.52 6.62 -6.25
N GLU A 379 17.04 5.79 -7.15
CA GLU A 379 16.76 5.88 -8.59
C GLU A 379 15.71 4.83 -9.01
N PRO A 380 14.70 5.20 -9.79
CA PRO A 380 13.68 4.26 -10.23
C PRO A 380 14.20 3.32 -11.33
N THR A 381 14.07 2.02 -11.12
CA THR A 381 14.54 0.97 -12.04
C THR A 381 13.40 0.04 -12.43
N VAL A 382 13.10 -0.06 -13.73
CA VAL A 382 12.15 -1.07 -14.26
C VAL A 382 12.82 -2.43 -14.34
N ILE A 383 12.10 -3.46 -13.91
CA ILE A 383 12.57 -4.85 -13.86
C ILE A 383 12.18 -5.59 -15.14
N ALA A 384 13.12 -6.36 -15.68
CA ALA A 384 12.84 -7.30 -16.76
C ALA A 384 12.20 -8.58 -16.19
N ASN A 385 11.18 -9.09 -16.85
CA ASN A 385 10.55 -10.36 -16.49
C ASN A 385 11.48 -11.56 -16.77
N ALA A 386 11.07 -12.75 -16.32
CA ALA A 386 11.79 -14.00 -16.57
C ALA A 386 12.07 -14.28 -18.06
N GLU A 387 11.28 -13.72 -18.98
CA GLU A 387 11.46 -13.82 -20.43
C GLU A 387 12.45 -12.78 -21.00
N GLY A 388 13.01 -11.90 -20.19
CA GLY A 388 13.98 -10.87 -20.56
C GLY A 388 13.37 -9.58 -21.13
N SER A 389 12.04 -9.44 -21.08
CA SER A 389 11.31 -8.25 -21.52
C SER A 389 11.04 -7.31 -20.35
N ARG A 390 11.12 -6.00 -20.57
CA ARG A 390 10.75 -4.97 -19.58
C ARG A 390 9.25 -4.74 -19.45
N THR A 391 8.47 -5.40 -20.31
CA THR A 391 7.01 -5.40 -20.25
C THR A 391 6.48 -6.83 -20.28
N THR A 392 5.39 -7.07 -19.56
CA THR A 392 4.71 -8.37 -19.48
C THR A 392 3.32 -8.25 -20.08
N PRO A 393 2.95 -9.03 -21.12
CA PRO A 393 1.59 -9.02 -21.63
C PRO A 393 0.54 -9.31 -20.54
N SER A 394 -0.50 -8.50 -20.47
CA SER A 394 -1.62 -8.65 -19.53
C SER A 394 -2.60 -9.72 -20.03
N VAL A 395 -2.07 -10.93 -20.25
CA VAL A 395 -2.76 -12.09 -20.81
C VAL A 395 -2.63 -13.26 -19.83
N VAL A 396 -3.76 -13.90 -19.53
CA VAL A 396 -3.84 -15.07 -18.66
C VAL A 396 -4.47 -16.22 -19.44
N ALA A 397 -3.87 -17.40 -19.38
CA ALA A 397 -4.43 -18.57 -20.03
C ALA A 397 -4.45 -19.78 -19.11
N PHE A 398 -5.54 -20.54 -19.17
CA PHE A 398 -5.66 -21.80 -18.46
C PHE A 398 -5.34 -22.94 -19.41
N ALA A 399 -4.16 -23.54 -19.23
CA ALA A 399 -3.74 -24.69 -20.01
C ALA A 399 -4.64 -25.91 -19.70
N LYS A 400 -4.64 -26.91 -20.60
CA LYS A 400 -5.48 -28.11 -20.46
C LYS A 400 -5.10 -28.99 -19.28
N ASN A 401 -3.85 -28.90 -18.82
CA ASN A 401 -3.31 -29.57 -17.64
C ASN A 401 -3.61 -28.79 -16.34
N GLY A 402 -4.45 -27.75 -16.38
CA GLY A 402 -4.81 -26.90 -15.24
C GLY A 402 -3.82 -25.78 -14.90
N GLU A 403 -2.73 -25.62 -15.65
CA GLU A 403 -1.76 -24.55 -15.42
C GLU A 403 -2.32 -23.17 -15.70
N VAL A 404 -1.96 -22.17 -14.89
CA VAL A 404 -2.25 -20.78 -15.16
C VAL A 404 -1.01 -20.13 -15.78
N LEU A 405 -1.06 -19.91 -17.09
CA LEU A 405 -0.02 -19.23 -17.83
C LEU A 405 -0.29 -17.72 -17.80
N VAL A 406 0.75 -16.91 -17.64
CA VAL A 406 0.64 -15.44 -17.62
C VAL A 406 1.74 -14.84 -18.48
N GLY A 407 1.46 -13.72 -19.16
CA GLY A 407 2.47 -13.02 -19.95
C GLY A 407 2.67 -13.62 -21.33
N GLU A 408 3.93 -13.67 -21.80
CA GLU A 408 4.22 -14.13 -23.16
C GLU A 408 3.86 -15.60 -23.38
N VAL A 409 4.02 -16.44 -22.37
CA VAL A 409 3.66 -17.86 -22.49
C VAL A 409 2.16 -18.01 -22.75
N ALA A 410 1.32 -17.21 -22.08
CA ALA A 410 -0.11 -17.17 -22.32
C ALA A 410 -0.45 -16.61 -23.72
N LYS A 411 0.21 -15.52 -24.13
CA LYS A 411 0.02 -14.88 -25.45
C LYS A 411 0.35 -15.86 -26.59
N ARG A 412 1.47 -16.58 -26.52
CA ARG A 412 1.91 -17.52 -27.57
C ARG A 412 0.92 -18.65 -27.86
N GLN A 413 0.22 -19.15 -26.84
CA GLN A 413 -0.72 -20.25 -27.00
C GLN A 413 -2.17 -19.79 -27.25
N ALA A 414 -2.43 -18.48 -27.31
CA ALA A 414 -3.77 -17.92 -27.46
C ALA A 414 -4.50 -18.43 -28.71
N VAL A 415 -3.78 -18.64 -29.82
CA VAL A 415 -4.34 -19.12 -31.10
C VAL A 415 -4.94 -20.52 -30.99
N THR A 416 -4.35 -21.41 -30.19
CA THR A 416 -4.80 -22.82 -30.06
C THR A 416 -5.67 -23.04 -28.83
N ASN A 417 -5.85 -22.02 -27.99
CA ASN A 417 -6.56 -22.09 -26.72
C ASN A 417 -7.46 -20.86 -26.48
N VAL A 418 -8.16 -20.41 -27.53
CA VAL A 418 -8.90 -19.13 -27.56
C VAL A 418 -9.91 -19.02 -26.40
N ASP A 419 -10.71 -20.06 -26.15
CA ASP A 419 -11.77 -20.03 -25.14
C ASP A 419 -11.25 -20.05 -23.68
N ARG A 420 -9.95 -20.31 -23.49
CA ARG A 420 -9.32 -20.38 -22.16
C ARG A 420 -8.20 -19.35 -22.01
N THR A 421 -8.12 -18.38 -22.90
CA THR A 421 -7.13 -17.29 -22.89
C THR A 421 -7.83 -15.95 -22.77
N ILE A 422 -7.64 -15.28 -21.63
CA ILE A 422 -8.24 -14.00 -21.29
C ILE A 422 -7.23 -12.89 -21.59
N ARG A 423 -7.70 -11.84 -22.26
CA ARG A 423 -6.95 -10.62 -22.59
C ARG A 423 -7.78 -9.40 -22.19
N SER A 424 -7.13 -8.24 -22.11
CA SER A 424 -7.81 -6.93 -21.99
C SER A 424 -8.77 -6.84 -20.80
N VAL A 425 -8.55 -7.66 -19.76
CA VAL A 425 -9.45 -7.78 -18.59
C VAL A 425 -9.57 -6.47 -17.82
N LYS A 426 -8.60 -5.55 -17.96
CA LYS A 426 -8.65 -4.20 -17.37
C LYS A 426 -9.91 -3.43 -17.80
N ARG A 427 -10.47 -3.71 -18.99
CA ARG A 427 -11.75 -3.11 -19.46
C ARG A 427 -12.96 -3.57 -18.65
N GLU A 428 -12.89 -4.76 -18.05
CA GLU A 428 -13.98 -5.38 -17.28
C GLU A 428 -13.88 -5.07 -15.77
N MET A 429 -12.84 -4.36 -15.33
CA MET A 429 -12.67 -4.01 -13.91
C MET A 429 -13.89 -3.24 -13.39
N GLY A 430 -14.33 -3.55 -12.17
CA GLY A 430 -15.50 -2.91 -11.54
C GLY A 430 -16.85 -3.27 -12.17
N THR A 431 -16.90 -4.24 -13.10
CA THR A 431 -18.15 -4.77 -13.68
C THR A 431 -18.56 -6.09 -13.02
N ASP A 432 -19.72 -6.62 -13.40
CA ASP A 432 -20.21 -7.96 -13.01
C ASP A 432 -19.74 -9.08 -13.94
N TRP A 433 -18.81 -8.78 -14.87
CA TRP A 433 -18.25 -9.75 -15.79
C TRP A 433 -17.66 -10.95 -15.04
N LYS A 434 -17.90 -12.15 -15.57
CA LYS A 434 -17.27 -13.39 -15.11
C LYS A 434 -16.96 -14.26 -16.30
N THR A 435 -15.88 -15.02 -16.21
CA THR A 435 -15.58 -16.10 -17.15
C THR A 435 -15.55 -17.43 -16.42
N GLN A 436 -16.10 -18.47 -17.04
CA GLN A 436 -16.11 -19.82 -16.46
C GLN A 436 -15.04 -20.67 -17.12
N ILE A 437 -14.11 -21.18 -16.32
CA ILE A 437 -13.06 -22.11 -16.75
C ILE A 437 -13.14 -23.35 -15.87
N ASP A 438 -13.29 -24.52 -16.50
CA ASP A 438 -13.37 -25.82 -15.82
C ASP A 438 -14.42 -25.87 -14.68
N GLY A 439 -15.55 -25.18 -14.88
CA GLY A 439 -16.63 -25.12 -13.91
C GLY A 439 -16.38 -24.17 -12.72
N LYS A 440 -15.30 -23.40 -12.74
CA LYS A 440 -15.02 -22.32 -11.78
C LYS A 440 -15.25 -20.95 -12.44
N ASP A 441 -15.91 -20.05 -11.72
CA ASP A 441 -16.10 -18.67 -12.15
C ASP A 441 -14.90 -17.82 -11.71
N PHE A 442 -14.39 -16.99 -12.61
CA PHE A 442 -13.31 -16.04 -12.35
C PHE A 442 -13.79 -14.61 -12.61
N THR A 443 -13.51 -13.72 -11.68
CA THR A 443 -13.79 -12.27 -11.77
C THR A 443 -12.63 -11.51 -12.43
N PRO A 444 -12.84 -10.25 -12.87
CA PRO A 444 -11.77 -9.41 -13.38
C PRO A 444 -10.63 -9.24 -12.37
N GLN A 445 -10.96 -9.09 -11.08
CA GLN A 445 -9.98 -8.96 -10.00
C GLN A 445 -9.07 -10.20 -9.90
N GLN A 446 -9.63 -11.41 -10.00
CA GLN A 446 -8.85 -12.64 -9.95
C GLN A 446 -7.94 -12.79 -11.18
N ILE A 447 -8.44 -12.48 -12.38
CA ILE A 447 -7.61 -12.53 -13.59
C ILE A 447 -6.47 -11.50 -13.52
N SER A 448 -6.75 -10.27 -13.08
CA SER A 448 -5.72 -9.25 -12.87
C SER A 448 -4.74 -9.63 -11.76
N ALA A 449 -5.18 -10.33 -10.71
CA ALA A 449 -4.31 -10.81 -9.65
C ALA A 449 -3.25 -11.79 -10.17
N PHE A 450 -3.56 -12.67 -11.12
CA PHE A 450 -2.55 -13.53 -11.75
C PHE A 450 -1.46 -12.74 -12.47
N VAL A 451 -1.82 -11.63 -13.12
CA VAL A 451 -0.86 -10.70 -13.75
C VAL A 451 0.02 -10.05 -12.68
N LEU A 452 -0.58 -9.55 -11.60
CA LEU A 452 0.14 -8.93 -10.48
C LEU A 452 1.06 -9.93 -9.76
N GLN A 453 0.64 -11.17 -9.58
CA GLN A 453 1.47 -12.25 -9.02
C GLN A 453 2.68 -12.56 -9.91
N LYS A 454 2.54 -12.55 -11.24
CA LYS A 454 3.70 -12.69 -12.13
C LYS A 454 4.67 -11.52 -11.94
N LEU A 455 4.19 -10.28 -11.94
CA LEU A 455 5.04 -9.09 -11.77
C LEU A 455 5.74 -9.07 -10.40
N LYS A 456 5.03 -9.46 -9.34
CA LYS A 456 5.57 -9.66 -8.00
C LYS A 456 6.70 -10.70 -8.02
N ARG A 457 6.46 -11.89 -8.58
CA ARG A 457 7.47 -12.95 -8.69
C ARG A 457 8.71 -12.52 -9.50
N ASP A 458 8.50 -11.79 -10.59
CA ASP A 458 9.59 -11.27 -11.42
C ASP A 458 10.44 -10.24 -10.62
N ALA A 459 9.80 -9.36 -9.84
CA ALA A 459 10.48 -8.42 -8.95
C ALA A 459 11.22 -9.14 -7.79
N GLU A 460 10.60 -10.12 -7.14
CA GLU A 460 11.22 -10.93 -6.08
C GLU A 460 12.45 -11.70 -6.61
N SER A 461 12.34 -12.26 -7.82
CA SER A 461 13.46 -12.97 -8.45
C SER A 461 14.64 -12.04 -8.76
N TYR A 462 14.36 -10.78 -9.12
CA TYR A 462 15.40 -9.77 -9.34
C TYR A 462 16.04 -9.29 -8.03
N LEU A 463 15.22 -9.03 -7.01
CA LEU A 463 15.66 -8.47 -5.73
C LEU A 463 16.33 -9.51 -4.82
N GLY A 464 15.94 -10.78 -4.93
CA GLY A 464 16.35 -11.84 -4.01
C GLY A 464 15.66 -11.79 -2.65
N GLU A 465 14.59 -11.00 -2.52
CA GLU A 465 13.78 -10.82 -1.30
C GLU A 465 12.28 -10.72 -1.64
N THR A 466 11.43 -10.91 -0.64
CA THR A 466 9.96 -10.88 -0.78
C THR A 466 9.45 -9.46 -0.99
N VAL A 467 8.52 -9.28 -1.93
CA VAL A 467 7.85 -8.01 -2.20
C VAL A 467 6.47 -8.02 -1.56
N THR A 468 6.26 -7.14 -0.57
CA THR A 468 5.01 -7.09 0.21
C THR A 468 4.14 -5.88 -0.12
N ASP A 469 4.73 -4.77 -0.54
CA ASP A 469 4.03 -3.50 -0.72
C ASP A 469 4.05 -3.05 -2.18
N ALA A 470 2.96 -2.46 -2.66
CA ALA A 470 2.88 -1.93 -4.01
C ALA A 470 2.10 -0.62 -4.11
N VAL A 471 2.52 0.24 -5.03
CA VAL A 471 1.69 1.28 -5.63
C VAL A 471 1.25 0.78 -7.01
N ILE A 472 -0.06 0.75 -7.27
CA ILE A 472 -0.62 0.21 -8.52
C ILE A 472 -1.29 1.33 -9.31
N THR A 473 -1.06 1.40 -10.61
CA THR A 473 -1.64 2.45 -11.45
C THR A 473 -3.03 2.12 -11.99
N VAL A 474 -3.82 3.17 -12.19
CA VAL A 474 -5.12 3.13 -12.85
C VAL A 474 -5.25 4.31 -13.81
N PRO A 475 -6.09 4.24 -14.83
CA PRO A 475 -6.38 5.41 -15.64
C PRO A 475 -7.05 6.52 -14.84
N ALA A 476 -6.81 7.78 -15.21
CA ALA A 476 -7.41 8.93 -14.53
C ALA A 476 -8.93 8.83 -14.43
N TYR A 477 -9.59 8.39 -15.50
CA TYR A 477 -11.04 8.30 -15.62
C TYR A 477 -11.67 7.02 -15.04
N PHE A 478 -10.90 6.21 -14.31
CA PHE A 478 -11.50 5.11 -13.56
C PHE A 478 -12.44 5.63 -12.46
N SER A 479 -13.64 5.07 -12.44
CA SER A 479 -14.61 5.25 -11.36
C SER A 479 -14.12 4.63 -10.06
N ASP A 480 -14.74 5.01 -8.93
CA ASP A 480 -14.48 4.43 -7.61
C ASP A 480 -14.55 2.89 -7.63
N HIS A 481 -15.50 2.32 -8.37
CA HIS A 481 -15.69 0.86 -8.48
C HIS A 481 -14.47 0.19 -9.12
N GLN A 482 -13.93 0.80 -10.18
CA GLN A 482 -12.78 0.28 -10.91
C GLN A 482 -11.51 0.43 -10.07
N ARG A 483 -11.35 1.56 -9.37
CA ARG A 483 -10.22 1.80 -8.45
C ARG A 483 -10.21 0.78 -7.30
N GLN A 484 -11.37 0.55 -6.69
CA GLN A 484 -11.53 -0.43 -5.63
C GLN A 484 -11.26 -1.86 -6.13
N ALA A 485 -11.78 -2.23 -7.30
CA ALA A 485 -11.51 -3.55 -7.89
C ALA A 485 -10.02 -3.75 -8.22
N THR A 486 -9.29 -2.70 -8.65
CA THR A 486 -7.83 -2.79 -8.84
C THR A 486 -7.09 -2.98 -7.52
N LYS A 487 -7.52 -2.28 -6.45
CA LYS A 487 -6.97 -2.48 -5.10
C LYS A 487 -7.19 -3.92 -4.61
N GLU A 488 -8.39 -4.46 -4.80
CA GLU A 488 -8.75 -5.84 -4.48
C GLU A 488 -7.89 -6.85 -5.25
N ALA A 489 -7.64 -6.61 -6.55
CA ALA A 489 -6.75 -7.46 -7.34
C ALA A 489 -5.33 -7.51 -6.75
N GLY A 490 -4.81 -6.38 -6.25
CA GLY A 490 -3.54 -6.33 -5.53
C GLY A 490 -3.56 -7.14 -4.23
N GLN A 491 -4.64 -7.05 -3.46
CA GLN A 491 -4.82 -7.84 -2.24
C GLN A 491 -4.87 -9.34 -2.53
N ILE A 492 -5.63 -9.74 -3.55
CA ILE A 492 -5.70 -11.15 -4.02
C ILE A 492 -4.32 -11.64 -4.46
N ALA A 493 -3.49 -10.77 -5.05
CA ALA A 493 -2.12 -11.09 -5.44
C ALA A 493 -1.12 -11.15 -4.26
N GLY A 494 -1.57 -10.91 -3.02
CA GLY A 494 -0.72 -10.88 -1.84
C GLY A 494 0.17 -9.65 -1.76
N LEU A 495 -0.33 -8.50 -2.24
CA LEU A 495 0.31 -7.19 -2.12
C LEU A 495 -0.50 -6.29 -1.18
N ASN A 496 0.19 -5.62 -0.26
CA ASN A 496 -0.35 -4.47 0.45
C ASN A 496 -0.33 -3.25 -0.49
N VAL A 497 -1.51 -2.87 -0.99
CA VAL A 497 -1.65 -1.74 -1.91
C VAL A 497 -1.59 -0.43 -1.13
N LEU A 498 -0.40 0.17 -1.07
CA LEU A 498 -0.13 1.43 -0.37
C LEU A 498 -0.94 2.59 -0.96
N ARG A 499 -1.05 2.62 -2.29
CA ARG A 499 -1.78 3.64 -3.04
C ARG A 499 -2.21 3.14 -4.41
N VAL A 500 -3.37 3.62 -4.85
CA VAL A 500 -3.77 3.56 -6.26
C VAL A 500 -3.51 4.95 -6.87
N ILE A 501 -2.58 5.04 -7.81
CA ILE A 501 -2.17 6.31 -8.46
C ILE A 501 -2.69 6.36 -9.89
N THR A 502 -2.98 7.55 -10.43
CA THR A 502 -3.37 7.65 -11.84
C THR A 502 -2.17 7.58 -12.79
N ASP A 503 -2.36 6.98 -13.96
CA ASP A 503 -1.35 6.89 -15.04
C ASP A 503 -0.70 8.27 -15.36
N PRO A 504 -1.45 9.38 -15.58
CA PRO A 504 -0.86 10.68 -15.86
C PRO A 504 -0.13 11.31 -14.67
N SER A 505 -0.63 11.16 -13.44
CA SER A 505 0.08 11.62 -12.24
C SER A 505 1.39 10.87 -12.05
N SER A 506 1.37 9.56 -12.31
CA SER A 506 2.56 8.72 -12.29
C SER A 506 3.58 9.20 -13.32
N ALA A 507 3.15 9.37 -14.58
CA ALA A 507 4.03 9.86 -15.64
C ALA A 507 4.62 11.25 -15.33
N ALA A 508 3.85 12.13 -14.71
CA ALA A 508 4.31 13.46 -14.29
C ALA A 508 5.31 13.40 -13.13
N LEU A 509 5.13 12.51 -12.15
CA LEU A 509 6.11 12.28 -11.08
C LEU A 509 7.45 11.82 -11.64
N ALA A 510 7.42 10.86 -12.58
CA ALA A 510 8.63 10.40 -13.26
C ALA A 510 9.32 11.53 -14.04
N TYR A 511 8.53 12.43 -14.64
CA TYR A 511 9.06 13.58 -15.36
C TYR A 511 9.64 14.68 -14.43
N HIS A 512 9.07 14.89 -13.23
CA HIS A 512 9.44 15.99 -12.33
C HIS A 512 10.90 15.94 -11.87
N LEU A 513 11.44 14.75 -11.60
CA LEU A 513 12.80 14.57 -11.06
C LEU A 513 13.91 15.26 -11.86
N GLU A 514 13.68 15.50 -13.14
CA GLU A 514 14.68 16.10 -14.04
C GLU A 514 14.61 17.64 -14.09
N LYS A 515 13.71 18.30 -13.34
CA LYS A 515 13.37 19.73 -13.54
C LYS A 515 13.31 20.54 -12.23
N GLU A 516 14.10 21.62 -12.18
CA GLU A 516 14.14 22.57 -11.03
C GLU A 516 13.09 23.69 -11.09
N ASN A 517 12.47 23.96 -12.25
CA ASN A 517 11.57 25.11 -12.46
C ASN A 517 10.09 24.70 -12.49
N GLU A 518 9.22 25.65 -12.12
CA GLU A 518 7.77 25.53 -12.36
C GLU A 518 7.48 25.34 -13.86
N ALA A 519 6.62 24.37 -14.18
CA ALA A 519 6.19 24.07 -15.55
C ALA A 519 4.75 23.52 -15.58
N ALA A 520 3.98 23.95 -16.58
CA ALA A 520 2.71 23.36 -16.95
C ALA A 520 2.94 22.26 -18.00
N ILE A 521 2.66 21.02 -17.62
CA ILE A 521 2.93 19.84 -18.44
C ILE A 521 1.63 19.17 -18.79
N MET A 522 1.45 18.92 -20.09
CA MET A 522 0.34 18.13 -20.57
C MET A 522 0.77 16.70 -20.84
N ILE A 523 0.19 15.74 -20.12
CA ILE A 523 0.33 14.32 -20.41
C ILE A 523 -0.73 13.95 -21.44
N PHE A 524 -0.32 13.43 -22.60
CA PHE A 524 -1.18 12.88 -23.63
C PHE A 524 -0.98 11.37 -23.66
N ASP A 525 -1.87 10.64 -23.01
CA ASP A 525 -1.78 9.20 -22.80
C ASP A 525 -2.76 8.46 -23.73
N LEU A 526 -2.22 7.79 -24.74
CA LEU A 526 -2.98 6.91 -25.63
C LEU A 526 -2.48 5.48 -25.47
N GLY A 527 -3.16 4.75 -24.58
CA GLY A 527 -2.90 3.35 -24.31
C GLY A 527 -3.55 2.41 -25.33
N ALA A 528 -3.74 1.16 -24.93
CA ALA A 528 -4.35 0.14 -25.78
C ALA A 528 -5.89 0.17 -25.78
N ALA A 529 -6.52 0.65 -24.72
CA ALA A 529 -7.98 0.65 -24.59
C ALA A 529 -8.59 2.00 -24.24
N MET A 530 -7.75 2.94 -23.80
CA MET A 530 -8.21 4.18 -23.21
C MET A 530 -7.29 5.33 -23.58
N PHE A 531 -7.90 6.50 -23.67
CA PHE A 531 -7.24 7.76 -23.98
C PHE A 531 -7.49 8.74 -22.84
N SER A 532 -6.44 9.40 -22.37
CA SER A 532 -6.57 10.50 -21.44
C SER A 532 -5.59 11.63 -21.76
N VAL A 533 -5.99 12.84 -21.42
CA VAL A 533 -5.17 14.04 -21.43
C VAL A 533 -5.28 14.68 -20.07
N SER A 534 -4.15 15.03 -19.46
CA SER A 534 -4.11 15.72 -18.19
C SER A 534 -3.14 16.88 -18.25
N LEU A 535 -3.56 18.05 -17.77
CA LEU A 535 -2.67 19.17 -17.54
C LEU A 535 -2.28 19.17 -16.07
N LEU A 536 -0.97 19.16 -15.81
CA LEU A 536 -0.40 19.20 -14.48
C LEU A 536 0.49 20.41 -14.32
N ARG A 537 0.53 20.96 -13.11
CA ARG A 537 1.51 21.95 -12.70
C ARG A 537 2.56 21.25 -11.85
N ILE A 538 3.81 21.41 -12.23
CA ILE A 538 4.95 20.81 -11.55
C ILE A 538 5.87 21.93 -11.08
N GLY A 539 6.32 21.91 -9.83
CA GLY A 539 7.32 22.83 -9.32
C GLY A 539 7.46 22.81 -7.81
N SER A 540 8.64 23.19 -7.30
CA SER A 540 8.94 23.25 -5.86
C SER A 540 8.59 21.97 -5.08
N GLY A 541 8.81 20.80 -5.69
CA GLY A 541 8.48 19.52 -5.07
C GLY A 541 6.99 19.17 -5.08
N VAL A 542 6.15 19.91 -5.81
CA VAL A 542 4.71 19.67 -5.90
C VAL A 542 4.33 19.29 -7.33
N VAL A 543 3.56 18.21 -7.47
CA VAL A 543 2.88 17.80 -8.70
C VAL A 543 1.38 17.92 -8.47
N GLU A 544 0.71 18.80 -9.19
CA GLU A 544 -0.72 19.05 -9.04
C GLU A 544 -1.44 18.79 -10.36
N VAL A 545 -2.49 17.97 -10.32
CA VAL A 545 -3.41 17.80 -11.44
C VAL A 545 -4.33 19.00 -11.51
N VAL A 546 -4.21 19.80 -12.58
CA VAL A 546 -5.03 21.00 -12.80
C VAL A 546 -6.36 20.62 -13.46
N ALA A 547 -6.30 19.79 -14.50
CA ALA A 547 -7.49 19.28 -15.18
C ALA A 547 -7.19 17.98 -15.91
N THR A 548 -8.19 17.11 -16.03
CA THR A 548 -8.10 15.87 -16.82
C THR A 548 -9.34 15.70 -17.71
N SER A 549 -9.16 15.11 -18.88
CA SER A 549 -10.21 14.68 -19.80
C SER A 549 -9.82 13.41 -20.55
N GLY A 550 -10.77 12.65 -21.09
CA GLY A 550 -10.45 11.40 -21.77
C GLY A 550 -11.64 10.69 -22.41
N ASP A 551 -11.34 9.52 -22.97
CA ASP A 551 -12.29 8.57 -23.55
C ASP A 551 -11.92 7.15 -23.09
N ASN A 552 -12.80 6.54 -22.29
CA ASN A 552 -12.61 5.20 -21.70
C ASN A 552 -12.78 4.05 -22.71
N HIS A 553 -13.12 4.35 -23.96
CA HIS A 553 -13.34 3.37 -25.03
C HIS A 553 -12.63 3.81 -26.32
N LEU A 554 -11.38 4.26 -26.18
CA LEU A 554 -10.54 4.69 -27.28
C LEU A 554 -9.08 4.33 -27.00
N GLY A 555 -8.51 3.38 -27.72
CA GLY A 555 -7.09 3.05 -27.64
C GLY A 555 -6.62 2.18 -28.80
N GLY A 556 -5.38 1.72 -28.74
CA GLY A 556 -4.72 0.95 -29.80
C GLY A 556 -5.47 -0.30 -30.30
N GLU A 557 -6.31 -0.94 -29.48
CA GLU A 557 -7.15 -2.07 -29.87
C GLU A 557 -8.25 -1.65 -30.86
N ASP A 558 -8.77 -0.42 -30.76
CA ASP A 558 -9.75 0.10 -31.72
C ASP A 558 -9.11 0.29 -33.11
N TRP A 559 -7.81 0.64 -33.16
CA TRP A 559 -7.05 0.66 -34.40
C TRP A 559 -6.82 -0.75 -34.95
N ASP A 560 -6.56 -1.73 -34.08
CA ASP A 560 -6.39 -3.13 -34.49
C ASP A 560 -7.69 -3.68 -35.08
N GLU A 561 -8.83 -3.41 -34.44
CA GLU A 561 -10.15 -3.85 -34.93
C GLU A 561 -10.49 -3.24 -36.30
N LYS A 562 -10.13 -1.97 -36.58
CA LYS A 562 -10.29 -1.39 -37.93
C LYS A 562 -9.48 -2.14 -38.99
N VAL A 563 -8.27 -2.60 -38.65
CA VAL A 563 -7.44 -3.41 -39.55
C VAL A 563 -8.05 -4.81 -39.71
N VAL A 564 -8.57 -5.42 -38.64
CA VAL A 564 -9.27 -6.71 -38.69
C VAL A 564 -10.51 -6.61 -39.59
N ASP A 565 -11.36 -5.59 -39.41
CA ASP A 565 -12.53 -5.33 -40.25
C ASP A 565 -12.15 -5.26 -41.72
N TRP A 566 -11.12 -4.47 -42.05
CA TRP A 566 -10.59 -4.36 -43.41
C TRP A 566 -10.10 -5.71 -43.96
N LEU A 567 -9.34 -6.49 -43.18
CA LEU A 567 -8.88 -7.82 -43.57
C LEU A 567 -10.04 -8.79 -43.82
N VAL A 568 -11.05 -8.80 -42.95
CA VAL A 568 -12.21 -9.68 -43.10
C VAL A 568 -13.04 -9.30 -44.32
N GLU A 569 -13.25 -8.01 -44.56
CA GLU A 569 -13.97 -7.53 -45.74
C GLU A 569 -13.24 -7.88 -47.05
N LYS A 570 -11.91 -7.68 -47.09
CA LYS A 570 -11.06 -8.07 -48.22
C LYS A 570 -11.13 -9.57 -48.49
N PHE A 571 -10.95 -10.38 -47.45
CA PHE A 571 -10.98 -11.83 -47.57
C PHE A 571 -12.36 -12.35 -48.00
N ARG A 572 -13.44 -11.79 -47.43
CA ARG A 572 -14.81 -12.12 -47.82
C ARG A 572 -15.09 -11.76 -49.27
N SER A 573 -14.63 -10.59 -49.73
CA SER A 573 -14.81 -10.14 -51.10
C SER A 573 -14.04 -11.02 -52.09
N ALA A 574 -12.84 -11.46 -51.73
CA ALA A 574 -11.97 -12.27 -52.59
C ALA A 574 -12.32 -13.77 -52.60
N LYS A 575 -12.76 -14.33 -51.48
CA LYS A 575 -12.93 -15.78 -51.27
C LYS A 575 -14.36 -16.21 -50.91
N GLY A 576 -15.27 -15.28 -50.67
CA GLY A 576 -16.66 -15.56 -50.29
C GLY A 576 -16.85 -16.10 -48.86
N VAL A 577 -15.78 -16.20 -48.07
CA VAL A 577 -15.79 -16.75 -46.70
C VAL A 577 -15.72 -15.64 -45.66
N ASN A 578 -16.58 -15.69 -44.65
CA ASN A 578 -16.57 -14.72 -43.56
C ASN A 578 -15.78 -15.25 -42.35
N LEU A 579 -14.59 -14.67 -42.12
CA LEU A 579 -13.70 -15.06 -41.02
C LEU A 579 -14.23 -14.67 -39.63
N TRP A 580 -15.23 -13.77 -39.52
CA TRP A 580 -15.83 -13.37 -38.23
C TRP A 580 -16.41 -14.53 -37.41
N ARG A 581 -16.74 -15.65 -38.05
CA ARG A 581 -17.33 -16.82 -37.37
C ARG A 581 -16.29 -17.81 -36.87
N ASP A 582 -15.05 -17.69 -37.33
CA ASP A 582 -13.96 -18.59 -36.99
C ASP A 582 -13.11 -17.93 -35.90
N LYS A 583 -13.29 -18.40 -34.65
CA LYS A 583 -12.59 -17.86 -33.48
C LYS A 583 -11.07 -17.95 -33.60
N MET A 584 -10.55 -19.02 -34.19
CA MET A 584 -9.10 -19.20 -34.37
C MET A 584 -8.58 -18.26 -35.45
N ALA A 585 -9.31 -18.11 -36.57
CA ALA A 585 -8.94 -17.16 -37.61
C ALA A 585 -8.97 -15.72 -37.09
N LEU A 586 -10.02 -15.32 -36.37
CA LEU A 586 -10.11 -13.99 -35.73
C LEU A 586 -8.94 -13.74 -34.77
N GLN A 587 -8.54 -14.74 -34.00
CA GLN A 587 -7.42 -14.59 -33.09
C GLN A 587 -6.11 -14.28 -33.83
N ARG A 588 -5.85 -15.00 -34.92
CA ARG A 588 -4.68 -14.78 -35.77
C ARG A 588 -4.74 -13.45 -36.51
N LEU A 589 -5.93 -13.03 -36.94
CA LEU A 589 -6.15 -11.73 -37.57
C LEU A 589 -5.81 -10.59 -36.61
N ARG A 590 -6.24 -10.66 -35.35
CA ARG A 590 -5.93 -9.65 -34.32
C ARG A 590 -4.43 -9.52 -34.08
N GLU A 591 -3.72 -10.64 -33.91
CA GLU A 591 -2.27 -10.63 -33.73
C GLU A 591 -1.55 -10.06 -34.94
N ALA A 592 -2.00 -10.40 -36.15
CA ALA A 592 -1.42 -9.88 -37.38
C ALA A 592 -1.74 -8.39 -37.59
N ALA A 593 -2.93 -7.93 -37.20
CA ALA A 593 -3.34 -6.53 -37.24
C ALA A 593 -2.51 -5.67 -36.27
N GLU A 594 -2.37 -6.10 -35.01
CA GLU A 594 -1.52 -5.45 -34.01
C GLU A 594 -0.07 -5.34 -34.53
N LYS A 595 0.48 -6.44 -35.04
CA LYS A 595 1.82 -6.46 -35.62
C LYS A 595 1.96 -5.49 -36.81
N ALA A 596 0.98 -5.49 -37.72
CA ALA A 596 1.00 -4.59 -38.87
C ALA A 596 0.93 -3.11 -38.45
N LYS A 597 0.06 -2.77 -37.50
CA LYS A 597 -0.01 -1.42 -36.90
C LYS A 597 1.35 -0.99 -36.35
N ILE A 598 2.00 -1.85 -35.58
CA ILE A 598 3.32 -1.58 -34.99
C ILE A 598 4.38 -1.40 -36.09
N GLU A 599 4.42 -2.28 -37.09
CA GLU A 599 5.38 -2.16 -38.20
C GLU A 599 5.18 -0.87 -39.01
N LEU A 600 3.93 -0.47 -39.25
CA LEU A 600 3.58 0.78 -39.95
C LEU A 600 4.00 2.04 -39.19
N THR A 601 4.35 1.94 -37.90
CA THR A 601 4.93 3.07 -37.15
C THR A 601 6.29 3.48 -37.72
N ASN A 602 7.11 2.51 -38.14
CA ASN A 602 8.46 2.75 -38.66
C ASN A 602 8.55 2.57 -40.18
N SER A 603 7.67 1.76 -40.78
CA SER A 603 7.66 1.46 -42.22
C SER A 603 6.51 2.16 -42.94
N ALA A 604 6.70 2.46 -44.23
CA ALA A 604 5.65 3.07 -45.07
C ALA A 604 4.57 2.04 -45.48
N GLU A 605 4.88 0.75 -45.40
CA GLU A 605 4.01 -0.36 -45.77
C GLU A 605 4.43 -1.64 -45.04
N THR A 606 3.53 -2.61 -44.95
CA THR A 606 3.80 -3.96 -44.47
C THR A 606 2.92 -5.00 -45.19
N GLN A 607 3.35 -6.26 -45.13
CA GLN A 607 2.66 -7.42 -45.68
C GLN A 607 2.05 -8.26 -44.56
N ILE A 608 0.74 -8.48 -44.61
CA ILE A 608 0.00 -9.36 -43.70
C ILE A 608 -0.20 -10.71 -44.41
N ASN A 609 0.59 -11.71 -44.01
CA ASN A 609 0.55 -13.05 -44.59
C ASN A 609 0.15 -14.08 -43.53
N LEU A 610 -1.05 -14.65 -43.67
CA LEU A 610 -1.61 -15.69 -42.82
C LEU A 610 -1.92 -16.94 -43.66
N PRO A 611 -0.97 -17.88 -43.78
CA PRO A 611 -1.21 -19.12 -44.49
C PRO A 611 -2.16 -20.02 -43.71
N TYR A 612 -3.00 -20.80 -44.41
CA TYR A 612 -3.96 -21.71 -43.79
C TYR A 612 -4.85 -21.00 -42.76
N ILE A 613 -5.37 -19.82 -43.11
CA ILE A 613 -6.19 -19.02 -42.19
C ILE A 613 -7.54 -19.69 -41.91
N THR A 614 -8.08 -20.37 -42.91
CA THR A 614 -9.29 -21.19 -42.82
C THR A 614 -9.32 -22.21 -43.97
N ALA A 615 -10.36 -23.02 -44.07
CA ALA A 615 -10.55 -23.98 -45.16
C ALA A 615 -11.92 -23.81 -45.84
N SER A 616 -11.96 -24.12 -47.14
CA SER A 616 -13.17 -24.20 -47.95
C SER A 616 -13.40 -25.63 -48.45
N SER A 617 -14.52 -25.87 -49.14
CA SER A 617 -14.76 -27.14 -49.84
C SER A 617 -13.71 -27.46 -50.90
N GLU A 618 -12.98 -26.47 -51.40
CA GLU A 618 -11.96 -26.62 -52.44
C GLU A 618 -10.54 -26.76 -51.86
N GLY A 619 -10.37 -26.65 -50.53
CA GLY A 619 -9.08 -26.78 -49.86
C GLY A 619 -8.75 -25.60 -48.92
N PRO A 620 -7.51 -25.57 -48.40
CA PRO A 620 -7.07 -24.53 -47.48
C PRO A 620 -7.01 -23.15 -48.17
N LEU A 621 -7.35 -22.11 -47.41
CA LEU A 621 -7.28 -20.73 -47.86
C LEU A 621 -6.18 -19.96 -47.11
N HIS A 622 -5.59 -18.98 -47.80
CA HIS A 622 -4.52 -18.13 -47.29
C HIS A 622 -4.97 -16.67 -47.42
N LEU A 623 -4.58 -15.85 -46.45
CA LEU A 623 -4.71 -14.39 -46.53
C LEU A 623 -3.32 -13.80 -46.80
N ASP A 624 -3.23 -12.96 -47.82
CA ASP A 624 -1.99 -12.29 -48.20
C ASP A 624 -2.34 -10.88 -48.69
N GLU A 625 -2.27 -9.90 -47.79
CA GLU A 625 -2.72 -8.53 -48.03
C GLU A 625 -1.61 -7.54 -47.70
N LYS A 626 -1.46 -6.52 -48.56
CA LYS A 626 -0.51 -5.43 -48.36
C LYS A 626 -1.25 -4.21 -47.85
N ILE A 627 -0.72 -3.57 -46.81
CA ILE A 627 -1.28 -2.34 -46.24
C ILE A 627 -0.21 -1.25 -46.19
N THR A 628 -0.57 -0.03 -46.59
CA THR A 628 0.31 1.15 -46.50
C THR A 628 -0.05 1.97 -45.27
N ARG A 629 0.92 2.74 -44.75
CA ARG A 629 0.69 3.69 -43.64
C ARG A 629 -0.40 4.70 -43.98
N ALA A 630 -0.43 5.17 -45.22
CA ALA A 630 -1.45 6.11 -45.70
C ALA A 630 -2.86 5.50 -45.68
N GLU A 631 -3.01 4.23 -46.09
CA GLU A 631 -4.31 3.55 -46.03
C GLU A 631 -4.74 3.30 -44.58
N PHE A 632 -3.81 2.86 -43.72
CA PHE A 632 -4.03 2.71 -42.29
C PHE A 632 -4.50 3.99 -41.61
N GLN A 633 -3.79 5.11 -41.82
CA GLN A 633 -4.18 6.40 -41.27
C GLN A 633 -5.53 6.86 -41.79
N ARG A 634 -5.81 6.66 -43.09
CA ARG A 634 -7.10 7.03 -43.68
C ARG A 634 -8.27 6.28 -43.07
N MET A 635 -8.14 4.98 -42.81
CA MET A 635 -9.24 4.17 -42.26
C MET A 635 -9.40 4.30 -40.74
N THR A 636 -8.43 4.90 -40.05
CA THR A 636 -8.45 5.13 -38.59
C THR A 636 -8.52 6.61 -38.21
N ALA A 637 -8.73 7.50 -39.19
CA ALA A 637 -8.76 8.94 -38.97
C ALA A 637 -9.87 9.39 -38.01
N ASP A 638 -11.01 8.68 -37.99
CA ASP A 638 -12.12 8.94 -37.07
C ASP A 638 -11.72 8.71 -35.61
N LEU A 639 -10.88 7.71 -35.35
CA LEU A 639 -10.37 7.41 -34.00
C LEU A 639 -9.38 8.49 -33.53
N LEU A 640 -8.51 8.97 -34.43
CA LEU A 640 -7.58 10.06 -34.13
C LEU A 640 -8.32 11.39 -33.90
N GLU A 641 -9.38 11.67 -34.65
CA GLU A 641 -10.18 12.90 -34.47
C GLU A 641 -10.84 12.96 -33.08
N ARG A 642 -11.26 11.81 -32.53
CA ARG A 642 -11.87 11.71 -31.19
C ARG A 642 -10.96 12.22 -30.08
N THR A 643 -9.63 12.23 -30.27
CA THR A 643 -8.68 12.70 -29.23
C THR A 643 -8.65 14.23 -29.09
N LYS A 644 -9.14 14.98 -30.08
CA LYS A 644 -9.08 16.46 -30.07
C LYS A 644 -10.01 17.09 -29.04
N ALA A 645 -11.21 16.56 -28.87
CA ALA A 645 -12.19 17.14 -27.96
C ALA A 645 -11.74 17.07 -26.48
N PRO A 646 -11.21 15.93 -25.96
CA PRO A 646 -10.64 15.90 -24.62
C PRO A 646 -9.46 16.87 -24.44
N PHE A 647 -8.56 16.98 -25.44
CA PHE A 647 -7.45 17.93 -25.39
C PHE A 647 -7.93 19.39 -25.20
N GLN A 648 -8.90 19.81 -26.00
CA GLN A 648 -9.49 21.15 -25.90
C GLN A 648 -10.24 21.35 -24.57
N GLN A 649 -10.90 20.29 -24.09
CA GLN A 649 -11.65 20.33 -22.84
C GLN A 649 -10.73 20.52 -21.63
N VAL A 650 -9.57 19.86 -21.58
CA VAL A 650 -8.56 20.04 -20.52
C VAL A 650 -8.08 21.49 -20.45
N LEU A 651 -7.74 22.09 -21.59
CA LEU A 651 -7.30 23.49 -21.64
C LEU A 651 -8.38 24.44 -21.13
N LYS A 652 -9.62 24.21 -21.55
CA LYS A 652 -10.78 25.00 -21.09
C LYS A 652 -11.00 24.87 -19.59
N ASP A 653 -10.94 23.66 -19.05
CA ASP A 653 -11.18 23.40 -17.62
C ASP A 653 -10.05 23.95 -16.76
N ALA A 654 -8.81 23.88 -17.23
CA ALA A 654 -7.67 24.48 -16.56
C ALA A 654 -7.64 26.01 -16.65
N GLY A 655 -8.38 26.61 -17.59
CA GLY A 655 -8.25 28.03 -17.91
C GLY A 655 -6.94 28.39 -18.63
N TYR A 656 -6.35 27.43 -19.36
CA TYR A 656 -5.08 27.60 -20.07
C TYR A 656 -5.31 27.84 -21.56
N SER A 657 -4.46 28.68 -22.16
CA SER A 657 -4.24 28.67 -23.60
C SER A 657 -3.19 27.61 -23.95
N VAL A 658 -3.15 27.21 -25.22
CA VAL A 658 -2.09 26.31 -25.76
C VAL A 658 -0.69 26.88 -25.50
N ASP A 659 -0.54 28.20 -25.57
CA ASP A 659 0.75 28.87 -25.34
C ASP A 659 1.24 28.69 -23.90
N GLY A 660 0.33 28.64 -22.93
CA GLY A 660 0.63 28.44 -21.51
C GLY A 660 1.01 27.00 -21.11
N VAL A 661 0.97 26.05 -22.04
CA VAL A 661 1.47 24.68 -21.81
C VAL A 661 2.95 24.63 -22.19
N ASP A 662 3.84 24.40 -21.24
CA ASP A 662 5.28 24.40 -21.48
C ASP A 662 5.72 23.19 -22.29
N GLN A 663 5.21 22.00 -21.96
CA GLN A 663 5.55 20.75 -22.64
C GLN A 663 4.36 19.81 -22.77
N VAL A 664 4.38 19.00 -23.83
CA VAL A 664 3.47 17.86 -23.98
C VAL A 664 4.29 16.57 -23.95
N VAL A 665 3.92 15.65 -23.06
CA VAL A 665 4.58 14.36 -22.88
C VAL A 665 3.66 13.27 -23.41
N LEU A 666 4.18 12.42 -24.30
CA LEU A 666 3.41 11.30 -24.87
C LEU A 666 3.61 10.05 -24.02
N VAL A 667 2.50 9.42 -23.63
CA VAL A 667 2.47 8.21 -22.79
C VAL A 667 1.60 7.16 -23.48
N GLY A 668 1.95 5.87 -23.30
CA GLY A 668 1.22 4.76 -23.91
C GLY A 668 1.69 4.43 -25.32
N GLY A 669 1.84 3.14 -25.61
CA GLY A 669 2.47 2.65 -26.85
C GLY A 669 1.80 3.10 -28.15
N SER A 670 0.50 3.42 -28.14
CA SER A 670 -0.21 3.91 -29.34
C SER A 670 0.22 5.32 -29.74
N THR A 671 0.83 6.11 -28.84
CA THR A 671 1.41 7.41 -29.17
C THR A 671 2.65 7.34 -30.05
N ARG A 672 3.24 6.14 -30.20
CA ARG A 672 4.37 5.91 -31.12
C ARG A 672 3.97 6.12 -32.58
N MET A 673 2.68 6.01 -32.92
CA MET A 673 2.18 6.25 -34.27
C MET A 673 2.50 7.69 -34.74
N PRO A 674 3.11 7.88 -35.93
CA PRO A 674 3.52 9.22 -36.39
C PRO A 674 2.36 10.23 -36.46
N ALA A 675 1.17 9.77 -36.84
CA ALA A 675 -0.03 10.61 -36.93
C ALA A 675 -0.45 11.21 -35.57
N VAL A 676 -0.16 10.54 -34.45
CA VAL A 676 -0.45 11.06 -33.11
C VAL A 676 0.51 12.20 -32.77
N SER A 677 1.81 12.02 -33.03
CA SER A 677 2.80 13.08 -32.83
C SER A 677 2.54 14.29 -33.73
N GLU A 678 2.12 14.07 -34.98
CA GLU A 678 1.75 15.14 -35.92
C GLU A 678 0.51 15.89 -35.44
N LEU A 679 -0.51 15.16 -34.97
CA LEU A 679 -1.70 15.77 -34.38
C LEU A 679 -1.37 16.62 -33.16
N VAL A 680 -0.56 16.10 -32.22
CA VAL A 680 -0.18 16.86 -31.02
C VAL A 680 0.59 18.12 -31.40
N LYS A 681 1.47 18.05 -32.40
CA LYS A 681 2.16 19.22 -32.93
C LYS A 681 1.20 20.24 -33.55
N GLU A 682 0.18 19.78 -34.29
CA GLU A 682 -0.88 20.65 -34.84
C GLU A 682 -1.67 21.34 -33.71
N LEU A 683 -2.16 20.56 -32.74
CA LEU A 683 -2.96 21.04 -31.61
C LEU A 683 -2.21 22.03 -30.73
N THR A 684 -0.89 21.92 -30.67
CA THR A 684 -0.02 22.78 -29.86
C THR A 684 0.54 23.99 -30.60
N GLY A 685 0.10 24.24 -31.84
CA GLY A 685 0.60 25.37 -32.64
C GLY A 685 2.04 25.20 -33.13
N GLY A 686 2.53 23.96 -33.21
CA GLY A 686 3.86 23.62 -33.72
C GLY A 686 4.87 23.15 -32.67
N LYS A 687 4.49 23.06 -31.39
CA LYS A 687 5.39 22.55 -30.34
C LYS A 687 5.67 21.06 -30.55
N GLU A 688 6.93 20.67 -30.45
CA GLU A 688 7.31 19.25 -30.53
C GLU A 688 6.99 18.54 -29.20
N PRO A 689 6.30 17.38 -29.22
CA PRO A 689 6.11 16.59 -28.01
C PRO A 689 7.46 16.08 -27.48
N ASN A 690 7.56 15.99 -26.16
CA ASN A 690 8.72 15.49 -25.46
C ASN A 690 8.92 13.99 -25.77
N LYS A 691 10.16 13.62 -26.11
CA LYS A 691 10.59 12.24 -26.42
C LYS A 691 11.64 11.70 -25.44
N GLY A 692 11.88 12.41 -24.34
CA GLY A 692 12.85 12.06 -23.31
C GLY A 692 12.37 10.95 -22.37
N VAL A 693 11.06 10.72 -22.29
CA VAL A 693 10.48 9.63 -21.51
C VAL A 693 10.15 8.43 -22.38
N ASN A 694 10.32 7.23 -21.82
CA ASN A 694 9.87 6.00 -22.47
C ASN A 694 8.36 5.83 -22.24
N PRO A 695 7.51 5.90 -23.29
CA PRO A 695 6.05 5.89 -23.13
C PRO A 695 5.50 4.57 -22.57
N ASP A 696 6.28 3.49 -22.59
CA ASP A 696 5.87 2.17 -22.08
C ASP A 696 6.32 1.91 -20.64
N GLU A 697 7.20 2.75 -20.07
CA GLU A 697 7.84 2.51 -18.76
C GLU A 697 7.59 3.63 -17.75
N VAL A 698 7.35 4.85 -18.23
CA VAL A 698 7.26 6.08 -17.42
C VAL A 698 6.18 6.00 -16.33
N VAL A 699 5.10 5.26 -16.59
CA VAL A 699 3.99 5.07 -15.64
C VAL A 699 4.43 4.17 -14.47
N ALA A 700 5.17 3.09 -14.71
CA ALA A 700 5.69 2.24 -13.63
C ALA A 700 6.79 2.94 -12.82
N ILE A 701 7.66 3.71 -13.50
CA ILE A 701 8.68 4.56 -12.87
C ILE A 701 8.04 5.56 -11.90
N GLY A 702 7.00 6.26 -12.33
CA GLY A 702 6.24 7.17 -11.46
C GLY A 702 5.64 6.49 -10.23
N ALA A 703 5.17 5.24 -10.41
CA ALA A 703 4.55 4.48 -9.35
C ALA A 703 5.59 4.05 -8.31
N SER A 704 6.81 3.69 -8.74
CA SER A 704 7.89 3.33 -7.81
C SER A 704 8.38 4.55 -7.03
N LEU A 705 8.42 5.72 -7.67
CA LEU A 705 8.69 6.99 -6.98
C LEU A 705 7.63 7.31 -5.93
N GLN A 706 6.35 7.15 -6.27
CA GLN A 706 5.28 7.31 -5.30
C GLN A 706 5.40 6.30 -4.14
N ALA A 707 5.83 5.07 -4.41
CA ALA A 707 6.12 4.09 -3.36
C ALA A 707 7.26 4.57 -2.44
N GLY A 708 8.33 5.12 -3.02
CA GLY A 708 9.42 5.75 -2.28
C GLY A 708 9.00 6.93 -1.42
N VAL A 709 8.11 7.79 -1.91
CA VAL A 709 7.53 8.89 -1.12
C VAL A 709 6.79 8.34 0.09
N LEU A 710 5.99 7.28 -0.08
CA LEU A 710 5.23 6.67 1.00
C LEU A 710 6.11 5.91 2.01
N LYS A 711 7.25 5.38 1.55
CA LYS A 711 8.26 4.73 2.40
C LYS A 711 9.30 5.70 2.98
N GLY A 712 9.25 6.99 2.61
CA GLY A 712 10.19 8.02 3.08
C GLY A 712 11.57 7.97 2.41
N GLU A 713 11.74 7.18 1.35
CA GLU A 713 12.98 7.06 0.55
C GLU A 713 13.14 8.25 -0.40
N VAL A 714 12.04 8.79 -0.93
CA VAL A 714 12.02 9.99 -1.77
C VAL A 714 11.50 11.16 -0.95
N LYS A 715 12.31 12.21 -0.82
CA LYS A 715 11.99 13.43 -0.06
C LYS A 715 11.47 14.52 -0.99
N ASP A 716 10.73 15.48 -0.43
CA ASP A 716 10.32 16.72 -1.10
C ASP A 716 9.48 16.52 -2.38
N ALA A 717 8.63 15.49 -2.41
CA ALA A 717 7.65 15.26 -3.47
C ALA A 717 6.23 15.14 -2.89
N LEU A 718 5.35 16.06 -3.26
CA LEU A 718 3.95 16.11 -2.90
C LEU A 718 3.09 15.96 -4.16
N LEU A 719 2.28 14.91 -4.21
CA LEU A 719 1.30 14.72 -5.28
C LEU A 719 -0.09 15.17 -4.81
N LEU A 720 -0.67 16.13 -5.52
CA LEU A 720 -2.05 16.58 -5.40
C LEU A 720 -2.85 16.08 -6.61
N GLU A 721 -3.60 15.01 -6.39
CA GLU A 721 -4.57 14.46 -7.35
C GLU A 721 -5.82 15.33 -7.41
N ALA A 722 -6.72 15.08 -8.38
CA ALA A 722 -8.00 15.81 -8.51
C ALA A 722 -9.18 14.88 -8.85
N THR A 723 -10.39 15.29 -8.49
CA THR A 723 -11.63 14.61 -8.90
C THR A 723 -11.80 14.67 -10.42
N THR A 724 -12.29 13.61 -11.06
CA THR A 724 -12.47 13.58 -12.53
C THR A 724 -13.88 13.97 -13.00
N LEU A 725 -14.86 13.81 -12.12
CA LEU A 725 -16.27 14.11 -12.35
C LEU A 725 -16.87 14.76 -11.10
N SER A 726 -17.85 15.64 -11.29
CA SER A 726 -18.55 16.27 -10.19
C SER A 726 -19.38 15.25 -9.41
N LEU A 727 -19.43 15.43 -8.10
CA LEU A 727 -20.19 14.62 -7.16
C LEU A 727 -21.28 15.48 -6.53
N GLY A 728 -22.46 14.88 -6.38
CA GLY A 728 -23.62 15.60 -5.89
C GLY A 728 -24.79 14.69 -5.60
N ILE A 729 -25.94 15.32 -5.35
CA ILE A 729 -27.18 14.61 -5.02
C ILE A 729 -28.33 15.04 -5.93
N GLU A 730 -29.36 14.21 -6.02
CA GLU A 730 -30.63 14.61 -6.61
C GLU A 730 -31.43 15.48 -5.65
N THR A 731 -31.88 16.65 -6.13
CA THR A 731 -32.76 17.56 -5.40
C THR A 731 -34.06 17.78 -6.16
N SER A 732 -35.16 17.98 -5.43
CA SER A 732 -36.51 18.12 -5.98
C SER A 732 -36.79 19.47 -6.68
N GLY A 733 -35.75 20.24 -7.02
CA GLY A 733 -35.83 21.66 -7.41
C GLY A 733 -36.51 21.98 -8.75
N GLY A 734 -36.92 20.99 -9.54
CA GLY A 734 -37.46 21.17 -10.90
C GLY A 734 -38.71 22.05 -11.01
N HIS A 735 -39.55 22.12 -9.97
CA HIS A 735 -40.78 22.92 -10.01
C HIS A 735 -40.57 24.44 -10.02
N ARG A 736 -39.39 24.97 -9.66
CA ARG A 736 -39.12 26.43 -9.68
C ARG A 736 -38.59 26.97 -11.01
N LEU A 737 -38.15 26.11 -11.93
CA LEU A 737 -37.52 26.51 -13.20
C LEU A 737 -38.38 26.23 -14.43
N GLY A 738 -39.62 25.75 -14.26
CA GLY A 738 -40.53 25.44 -15.38
C GLY A 738 -40.10 24.22 -16.20
N ILE A 739 -39.24 23.37 -15.65
CA ILE A 739 -38.77 22.13 -16.27
C ILE A 739 -39.49 20.97 -15.59
N GLU A 740 -40.52 20.43 -16.23
CA GLU A 740 -41.07 19.11 -15.91
C GLU A 740 -40.09 18.04 -16.41
N ALA A 741 -38.94 17.89 -15.74
CA ALA A 741 -38.03 16.78 -15.98
C ALA A 741 -38.34 15.64 -15.02
N GLU A 742 -38.66 14.47 -15.55
CA GLU A 742 -38.60 13.22 -14.78
C GLU A 742 -37.14 13.02 -14.30
N GLY A 743 -36.91 12.93 -12.98
CA GLY A 743 -35.60 12.56 -12.41
C GLY A 743 -34.75 13.64 -11.71
N GLY A 744 -35.38 14.71 -11.19
CA GLY A 744 -34.77 15.69 -10.27
C GLY A 744 -33.59 16.50 -10.86
N ILE A 745 -33.11 17.51 -10.11
CA ILE A 745 -31.94 18.30 -10.49
C ILE A 745 -30.70 17.70 -9.83
N PHE A 746 -29.61 17.59 -10.59
CA PHE A 746 -28.31 17.22 -10.03
C PHE A 746 -27.64 18.43 -9.39
N THR A 747 -27.62 18.48 -8.06
CA THR A 747 -26.94 19.55 -7.31
C THR A 747 -25.53 19.08 -6.97
N LYS A 748 -24.54 19.71 -7.61
CA LYS A 748 -23.11 19.44 -7.41
C LYS A 748 -22.65 20.01 -6.07
N ILE A 749 -22.01 19.17 -5.24
CA ILE A 749 -21.41 19.56 -3.96
C ILE A 749 -19.89 19.64 -4.08
N ILE A 750 -19.29 18.73 -4.83
CA ILE A 750 -17.88 18.78 -5.23
C ILE A 750 -17.85 18.81 -6.76
N GLU A 751 -17.30 19.88 -7.33
CA GLU A 751 -17.10 19.95 -8.77
C GLU A 751 -15.95 19.02 -9.23
N ARG A 752 -15.92 18.70 -10.52
CA ARG A 752 -14.75 18.03 -11.12
C ARG A 752 -13.49 18.91 -11.03
N ASN A 753 -12.34 18.27 -11.13
CA ASN A 753 -11.00 18.86 -11.04
C ASN A 753 -10.71 19.57 -9.70
N ILE A 754 -11.37 19.16 -8.62
CA ILE A 754 -11.05 19.63 -7.26
C ILE A 754 -9.98 18.73 -6.67
N SER A 755 -8.93 19.32 -6.11
CA SER A 755 -7.80 18.58 -5.52
C SER A 755 -8.27 17.64 -4.40
N ILE A 756 -7.71 16.43 -4.33
CA ILE A 756 -8.00 15.43 -3.30
C ILE A 756 -6.76 15.13 -2.43
N PRO A 757 -6.92 14.82 -1.13
CA PRO A 757 -8.19 14.63 -0.41
C PRO A 757 -8.97 15.93 -0.19
N THR A 758 -10.30 15.85 -0.14
CA THR A 758 -11.18 17.02 0.03
C THR A 758 -12.47 16.70 0.75
N LYS A 759 -13.04 17.70 1.43
CA LYS A 759 -14.29 17.59 2.15
C LYS A 759 -15.18 18.80 1.90
N ARG A 760 -16.43 18.57 1.51
CA ARG A 760 -17.44 19.61 1.28
C ARG A 760 -18.77 19.21 1.89
N SER A 761 -19.48 20.18 2.42
CA SER A 761 -20.80 19.99 3.02
C SER A 761 -21.77 21.03 2.48
N GLU A 762 -22.99 20.62 2.21
CA GLU A 762 -24.09 21.51 1.84
C GLU A 762 -25.34 21.17 2.65
N THR A 763 -26.11 22.19 3.03
CA THR A 763 -27.31 22.01 3.86
C THR A 763 -28.56 22.02 3.00
N PHE A 764 -29.34 20.96 3.11
CA PHE A 764 -30.63 20.76 2.47
C PHE A 764 -31.76 20.74 3.50
N THR A 765 -33.01 20.66 3.03
CA THR A 765 -34.19 20.64 3.91
C THR A 765 -35.28 19.73 3.37
N THR A 766 -36.30 19.44 4.18
CA THR A 766 -37.41 18.57 3.80
C THR A 766 -38.32 19.23 2.76
N ALA A 767 -38.86 18.42 1.85
CA ALA A 767 -39.77 18.85 0.79
C ALA A 767 -41.23 18.93 1.28
N ASP A 768 -41.58 18.07 2.23
CA ASP A 768 -42.95 17.90 2.75
C ASP A 768 -43.05 18.16 4.26
N ASP A 769 -44.26 18.54 4.70
CA ASP A 769 -44.55 18.74 6.12
C ASP A 769 -44.53 17.39 6.86
N ASN A 770 -43.94 17.38 8.06
CA ASN A 770 -43.81 16.20 8.92
C ASN A 770 -43.12 15.00 8.25
N GLN A 771 -42.23 15.25 7.28
CA GLN A 771 -41.46 14.23 6.58
C GLN A 771 -40.59 13.43 7.59
N PRO A 772 -40.82 12.12 7.78
CA PRO A 772 -40.15 11.33 8.82
C PRO A 772 -38.74 10.89 8.44
N SER A 773 -38.37 11.01 7.16
CA SER A 773 -37.06 10.62 6.63
C SER A 773 -36.74 11.36 5.33
N VAL A 774 -35.47 11.62 5.09
CA VAL A 774 -34.97 12.13 3.79
C VAL A 774 -34.15 11.04 3.11
N GLU A 775 -34.44 10.80 1.83
CA GLU A 775 -33.65 9.92 0.97
C GLU A 775 -32.57 10.73 0.26
N ILE A 776 -31.32 10.30 0.40
CA ILE A 776 -30.15 10.91 -0.23
C ILE A 776 -29.72 10.00 -1.38
N GLN A 777 -29.93 10.47 -2.61
CA GLN A 777 -29.47 9.77 -3.81
C GLN A 777 -28.21 10.44 -4.35
N VAL A 778 -27.10 9.71 -4.39
CA VAL A 778 -25.78 10.22 -4.75
C VAL A 778 -25.47 9.91 -6.21
N TYR A 779 -24.98 10.91 -6.94
CA TYR A 779 -24.64 10.81 -8.36
C TYR A 779 -23.26 11.39 -8.68
N GLN A 780 -22.69 10.93 -9.78
CA GLN A 780 -21.46 11.42 -10.38
C GLN A 780 -21.68 11.76 -11.87
N GLY A 781 -21.31 12.95 -12.30
CA GLY A 781 -21.41 13.37 -13.69
C GLY A 781 -21.51 14.88 -13.89
N GLU A 782 -21.80 15.31 -15.12
CA GLU A 782 -21.82 16.72 -15.50
C GLU A 782 -23.16 17.19 -16.07
N ARG A 783 -24.15 16.30 -16.21
CA ARG A 783 -25.46 16.64 -16.76
C ARG A 783 -26.34 17.28 -15.69
N GLU A 784 -27.21 18.20 -16.08
CA GLU A 784 -28.06 18.96 -15.14
C GLU A 784 -29.15 18.11 -14.46
N ILE A 785 -29.64 17.07 -15.15
CA ILE A 785 -30.69 16.18 -14.63
C ILE A 785 -30.01 15.00 -13.91
N ALA A 786 -30.47 14.64 -12.70
CA ALA A 786 -29.79 13.62 -11.90
C ALA A 786 -29.87 12.21 -12.51
N ALA A 787 -31.04 11.80 -13.01
CA ALA A 787 -31.26 10.53 -13.70
C ALA A 787 -30.35 10.31 -14.94
N TYR A 788 -29.72 11.38 -15.40
CA TYR A 788 -28.85 11.43 -16.55
C TYR A 788 -27.37 11.32 -16.18
N ASN A 789 -27.04 11.29 -14.90
CA ASN A 789 -25.70 11.05 -14.39
C ASN A 789 -25.58 9.62 -13.85
N LYS A 790 -24.35 9.19 -13.54
CA LYS A 790 -24.13 7.88 -12.95
C LYS A 790 -24.59 7.89 -11.50
N LYS A 791 -25.62 7.11 -11.19
CA LYS A 791 -26.03 6.87 -9.80
C LYS A 791 -24.97 6.03 -9.09
N LEU A 792 -24.51 6.52 -7.94
CA LEU A 792 -23.50 5.87 -7.10
C LEU A 792 -24.11 5.08 -5.95
N GLY A 793 -25.23 5.58 -5.38
CA GLY A 793 -25.90 4.89 -4.29
C GLY A 793 -27.07 5.68 -3.71
N THR A 794 -27.73 5.10 -2.71
CA THR A 794 -28.85 5.72 -2.01
C THR A 794 -28.88 5.28 -0.57
N PHE A 795 -29.11 6.21 0.35
CA PHE A 795 -29.32 5.92 1.76
C PHE A 795 -30.37 6.87 2.35
N GLN A 796 -30.99 6.48 3.46
CA GLN A 796 -32.06 7.24 4.09
C GLN A 796 -31.67 7.69 5.49
N LEU A 797 -31.83 8.98 5.77
CA LEU A 797 -31.76 9.53 7.12
C LEU A 797 -33.16 9.47 7.74
N THR A 798 -33.36 8.55 8.69
CA THR A 798 -34.68 8.26 9.27
C THR A 798 -34.90 8.85 10.65
N GLY A 799 -36.18 9.05 10.99
CA GLY A 799 -36.62 9.45 12.32
C GLY A 799 -36.42 10.93 12.59
N LEU A 800 -36.70 11.75 11.58
CA LEU A 800 -36.82 13.19 11.72
C LEU A 800 -38.07 13.52 12.55
N PRO A 801 -38.00 14.47 13.49
CA PRO A 801 -39.16 14.90 14.26
C PRO A 801 -40.17 15.60 13.33
N PRO A 802 -41.48 15.53 13.62
CA PRO A 802 -42.50 16.26 12.87
C PRO A 802 -42.21 17.77 12.88
N ALA A 803 -41.94 18.34 11.71
CA ALA A 803 -41.69 19.76 11.51
C ALA A 803 -42.27 20.22 10.17
N PRO A 804 -42.64 21.51 10.01
CA PRO A 804 -43.00 22.05 8.70
C PRO A 804 -41.88 21.86 7.68
N ARG A 805 -42.23 21.71 6.40
CA ARG A 805 -41.24 21.67 5.32
C ARG A 805 -40.33 22.88 5.37
N GLY A 806 -39.06 22.71 5.00
CA GLY A 806 -38.08 23.80 5.05
C GLY A 806 -37.45 24.06 6.43
N VAL A 807 -37.94 23.43 7.50
CA VAL A 807 -37.40 23.63 8.86
C VAL A 807 -36.21 22.70 9.17
N PRO A 808 -36.28 21.38 8.97
CA PRO A 808 -35.14 20.49 9.22
C PRO A 808 -33.92 20.91 8.39
N GLN A 809 -32.75 20.93 9.01
CA GLN A 809 -31.48 21.30 8.36
C GLN A 809 -30.64 20.03 8.20
N ILE A 810 -30.61 19.49 6.99
CA ILE A 810 -29.92 18.24 6.67
C ILE A 810 -28.59 18.58 6.00
N GLU A 811 -27.51 18.52 6.76
CA GLU A 811 -26.16 18.71 6.25
C GLU A 811 -25.69 17.43 5.57
N VAL A 812 -25.47 17.47 4.26
CA VAL A 812 -24.90 16.38 3.48
C VAL A 812 -23.43 16.69 3.23
N THR A 813 -22.56 15.78 3.62
CA THR A 813 -21.10 15.91 3.54
C THR A 813 -20.52 14.86 2.62
N PHE A 814 -19.68 15.29 1.68
CA PHE A 814 -18.85 14.45 0.84
C PHE A 814 -17.40 14.57 1.31
N ASP A 815 -16.74 13.44 1.54
CA ASP A 815 -15.37 13.31 2.02
C ASP A 815 -14.62 12.34 1.11
N ILE A 816 -13.65 12.85 0.34
CA ILE A 816 -12.87 12.09 -0.64
C ILE A 816 -11.45 11.93 -0.13
N ASP A 817 -10.98 10.69 -0.03
CA ASP A 817 -9.64 10.38 0.47
C ASP A 817 -8.54 10.53 -0.61
N ALA A 818 -7.30 10.25 -0.22
CA ALA A 818 -6.13 10.36 -1.09
C ALA A 818 -6.05 9.29 -2.21
N ASN A 819 -6.94 8.27 -2.19
CA ASN A 819 -7.12 7.27 -3.23
C ASN A 819 -8.29 7.61 -4.17
N GLY A 820 -9.04 8.67 -3.86
CA GLY A 820 -10.26 9.05 -4.58
C GLY A 820 -11.51 8.31 -4.12
N ILE A 821 -11.50 7.64 -2.96
CA ILE A 821 -12.67 6.92 -2.43
C ILE A 821 -13.62 7.92 -1.76
N VAL A 822 -14.88 7.93 -2.20
CA VAL A 822 -15.90 8.85 -1.70
C VAL A 822 -16.67 8.28 -0.50
N ASN A 823 -16.74 9.05 0.58
CA ASN A 823 -17.62 8.82 1.73
C ASN A 823 -18.68 9.92 1.77
N VAL A 824 -19.95 9.53 1.89
CA VAL A 824 -21.07 10.49 1.97
C VAL A 824 -21.80 10.30 3.29
N SER A 825 -22.00 11.38 4.05
CA SER A 825 -22.84 11.38 5.24
C SER A 825 -23.93 12.44 5.18
N ALA A 826 -25.04 12.20 5.87
CA ALA A 826 -26.11 13.16 6.04
C ALA A 826 -26.46 13.26 7.53
N LYS A 827 -26.49 14.48 8.04
CA LYS A 827 -26.73 14.78 9.45
C LYS A 827 -27.84 15.81 9.60
N ASP A 828 -28.86 15.49 10.39
CA ASP A 828 -29.81 16.48 10.85
C ASP A 828 -29.17 17.33 11.94
N GLN A 829 -28.94 18.62 11.67
CA GLN A 829 -28.29 19.52 12.62
C GLN A 829 -29.17 19.80 13.86
N GLY A 830 -30.48 19.63 13.76
CA GLY A 830 -31.40 19.84 14.89
C GLY A 830 -31.34 18.71 15.91
N THR A 831 -31.35 17.46 15.45
CA THR A 831 -31.35 16.28 16.33
C THR A 831 -29.97 15.63 16.53
N GLY A 832 -28.99 15.98 15.71
CA GLY A 832 -27.67 15.36 15.69
C GLY A 832 -27.66 13.94 15.09
N ARG A 833 -28.80 13.43 14.61
CA ARG A 833 -28.87 12.13 13.95
C ARG A 833 -28.10 12.15 12.64
N GLU A 834 -27.34 11.10 12.39
CA GLU A 834 -26.50 10.96 11.20
C GLU A 834 -26.71 9.58 10.57
N GLN A 835 -26.60 9.54 9.25
CA GLN A 835 -26.45 8.32 8.48
C GLN A 835 -25.34 8.53 7.45
N SER A 836 -24.57 7.49 7.15
CA SER A 836 -23.50 7.58 6.15
C SER A 836 -23.43 6.35 5.25
N MET A 837 -22.74 6.51 4.13
CA MET A 837 -22.50 5.48 3.14
C MET A 837 -21.11 5.71 2.54
N VAL A 838 -20.28 4.68 2.56
CA VAL A 838 -19.06 4.64 1.73
C VAL A 838 -19.49 4.24 0.32
N ILE A 839 -19.08 4.98 -0.69
CA ILE A 839 -19.34 4.63 -2.09
C ILE A 839 -18.42 3.47 -2.46
N THR A 840 -18.86 2.25 -2.13
CA THR A 840 -18.19 1.00 -2.52
C THR A 840 -18.76 0.42 -3.81
N GLY A 841 -19.82 1.03 -4.34
CA GLY A 841 -20.35 0.74 -5.66
C GLY A 841 -21.10 -0.58 -5.83
N GLY A 842 -21.31 -1.36 -4.77
CA GLY A 842 -21.97 -2.67 -4.83
C GLY A 842 -21.19 -3.77 -5.58
N SER A 843 -20.04 -3.43 -6.19
CA SER A 843 -19.10 -4.37 -6.82
C SER A 843 -17.93 -4.76 -5.90
N ALA A 844 -17.79 -4.07 -4.75
CA ALA A 844 -16.78 -4.41 -3.75
C ALA A 844 -17.01 -5.83 -3.25
N LEU A 845 -15.95 -6.63 -3.28
CA LEU A 845 -16.01 -8.01 -2.82
C LEU A 845 -16.14 -8.03 -1.28
N PRO A 846 -17.02 -8.88 -0.71
CA PRO A 846 -17.02 -9.15 0.72
C PRO A 846 -15.62 -9.58 1.18
N LYS A 847 -15.22 -9.17 2.40
CA LYS A 847 -13.90 -9.55 2.95
C LYS A 847 -13.65 -11.06 2.91
N ASP A 848 -14.65 -11.86 3.26
CA ASP A 848 -14.57 -13.31 3.23
C ASP A 848 -14.32 -13.86 1.82
N ASP A 849 -14.88 -13.20 0.79
CA ASP A 849 -14.64 -13.56 -0.61
C ASP A 849 -13.22 -13.18 -1.04
N ILE A 850 -12.72 -12.02 -0.63
CA ILE A 850 -11.32 -11.62 -0.88
C ILE A 850 -10.37 -12.63 -0.22
N GLU A 851 -10.58 -12.98 1.05
CA GLU A 851 -9.76 -13.96 1.77
C GLU A 851 -9.83 -15.36 1.14
N LYS A 852 -10.99 -15.75 0.61
CA LYS A 852 -11.12 -16.99 -0.17
C LYS A 852 -10.33 -16.90 -1.48
N MET A 853 -10.46 -15.80 -2.22
CA MET A 853 -9.73 -15.59 -3.48
C MET A 853 -8.22 -15.51 -3.26
N MET A 854 -7.76 -14.91 -2.16
CA MET A 854 -6.34 -14.92 -1.75
C MET A 854 -5.85 -16.35 -1.55
N ARG A 855 -6.58 -17.17 -0.79
CA ARG A 855 -6.23 -18.59 -0.59
C ARG A 855 -6.22 -19.38 -1.90
N ASP A 856 -7.19 -19.15 -2.78
CA ASP A 856 -7.22 -19.78 -4.09
C ASP A 856 -6.02 -19.34 -4.94
N ALA A 857 -5.65 -18.05 -4.91
CA ALA A 857 -4.50 -17.51 -5.62
C ALA A 857 -3.16 -18.02 -5.07
N GLU A 858 -3.06 -18.23 -3.77
CA GLU A 858 -1.91 -18.88 -3.11
C GLU A 858 -1.77 -20.36 -3.52
N GLN A 859 -2.90 -21.08 -3.66
CA GLN A 859 -2.87 -22.46 -4.15
C GLN A 859 -2.33 -22.55 -5.58
N TYR A 860 -2.75 -21.66 -6.48
CA TYR A 860 -2.19 -21.61 -7.83
C TYR A 860 -0.69 -21.25 -7.82
N ALA A 861 -0.27 -20.33 -6.96
CA ALA A 861 1.16 -19.99 -6.82
C ALA A 861 2.01 -21.18 -6.32
N GLU A 862 1.48 -22.00 -5.41
CA GLU A 862 2.14 -23.22 -4.93
C GLU A 862 2.17 -24.31 -6.01
N GLU A 863 1.09 -24.49 -6.76
CA GLU A 863 1.06 -25.41 -7.91
C GLU A 863 2.09 -25.02 -8.98
N ASP A 864 2.18 -23.72 -9.30
CA ASP A 864 3.20 -23.17 -10.20
C ASP A 864 4.62 -23.46 -9.68
N ARG A 865 4.86 -23.26 -8.38
CA ARG A 865 6.16 -23.51 -7.74
C ARG A 865 6.56 -24.97 -7.87
N ARG A 866 5.66 -25.90 -7.54
CA ARG A 866 5.90 -27.35 -7.67
C ARG A 866 6.18 -27.78 -9.10
N ARG A 867 5.48 -27.22 -10.09
CA ARG A 867 5.73 -27.51 -11.51
C ARG A 867 7.07 -26.97 -11.98
N LYS A 868 7.46 -25.78 -11.52
CA LYS A 868 8.79 -25.22 -11.80
C LYS A 868 9.88 -26.12 -11.24
N GLU A 869 9.76 -26.57 -9.99
CA GLU A 869 10.69 -27.52 -9.38
C GLU A 869 10.78 -28.83 -10.16
N GLU A 870 9.64 -29.38 -10.60
CA GLU A 870 9.61 -30.56 -11.49
C GLU A 870 10.41 -30.30 -12.77
N ALA A 871 10.16 -29.19 -13.47
CA ALA A 871 10.83 -28.86 -14.71
C ALA A 871 12.35 -28.67 -14.51
N GLU A 872 12.77 -28.05 -13.41
CA GLU A 872 14.18 -27.88 -13.05
C GLU A 872 14.87 -29.22 -12.80
N VAL A 873 14.24 -30.11 -12.02
CA VAL A 873 14.75 -31.46 -11.76
C VAL A 873 14.92 -32.24 -13.06
N ARG A 874 13.94 -32.16 -13.97
CA ARG A 874 14.02 -32.81 -15.29
C ARG A 874 15.16 -32.28 -16.13
N ASN A 875 15.32 -30.95 -16.19
CA ASN A 875 16.40 -30.31 -16.94
C ASN A 875 17.78 -30.67 -16.37
N GLN A 876 17.91 -30.72 -15.05
CA GLN A 876 19.16 -31.13 -14.37
C GLN A 876 19.48 -32.59 -14.68
N ALA A 877 18.51 -33.49 -14.58
CA ALA A 877 18.68 -34.90 -14.87
C ALA A 877 19.04 -35.16 -16.34
N ASP A 878 18.39 -34.47 -17.29
CA ASP A 878 18.70 -34.57 -18.72
C ASP A 878 20.10 -34.04 -19.05
N THR A 879 20.47 -32.89 -18.46
CA THR A 879 21.82 -32.31 -18.60
C THR A 879 22.89 -33.23 -18.02
N LEU A 880 22.63 -33.83 -16.86
CA LEU A 880 23.52 -34.80 -16.23
C LEU A 880 23.70 -36.03 -17.14
N ALA A 881 22.60 -36.64 -17.61
CA ALA A 881 22.63 -37.77 -18.54
C ALA A 881 23.47 -37.46 -19.78
N TYR A 882 23.22 -36.32 -20.43
CA TYR A 882 23.96 -35.90 -21.61
C TYR A 882 25.45 -35.67 -21.35
N SER A 883 25.79 -34.98 -20.25
CA SER A 883 27.19 -34.68 -19.90
C SER A 883 27.97 -35.94 -19.52
N THR A 884 27.35 -36.88 -18.81
CA THR A 884 27.93 -38.17 -18.46
C THR A 884 28.12 -39.05 -19.69
N GLU A 885 27.15 -39.12 -20.61
CA GLU A 885 27.32 -39.82 -21.90
C GLU A 885 28.47 -39.24 -22.72
N LYS A 886 28.56 -37.90 -22.78
CA LYS A 886 29.63 -37.22 -23.50
C LYS A 886 30.99 -37.54 -22.87
N PHE A 887 31.11 -37.45 -21.55
CA PHE A 887 32.35 -37.74 -20.84
C PHE A 887 32.81 -39.19 -21.04
N LEU A 888 31.89 -40.16 -20.97
CA LEU A 888 32.17 -41.57 -21.25
C LEU A 888 32.73 -41.75 -22.66
N ARG A 889 32.08 -41.15 -23.67
CA ARG A 889 32.52 -41.22 -25.06
C ARG A 889 33.89 -40.58 -25.31
N GLU A 890 34.20 -39.49 -24.62
CA GLU A 890 35.50 -38.79 -24.74
C GLU A 890 36.64 -39.54 -24.04
N ASN A 891 36.34 -40.40 -23.07
CA ASN A 891 37.32 -41.14 -22.26
C ASN A 891 37.18 -42.67 -22.42
N ASP A 892 36.59 -43.13 -23.52
CA ASP A 892 36.21 -44.53 -23.70
C ASP A 892 37.39 -45.49 -23.49
N GLU A 893 38.58 -45.17 -23.98
CA GLU A 893 39.77 -46.03 -23.83
C GLU A 893 40.32 -46.06 -22.39
N LYS A 894 39.95 -45.10 -21.55
CA LYS A 894 40.47 -44.94 -20.17
C LYS A 894 39.54 -45.47 -19.09
N VAL A 895 38.31 -45.85 -19.44
CA VAL A 895 37.29 -46.34 -18.50
C VAL A 895 37.22 -47.87 -18.56
N PRO A 896 37.28 -48.60 -17.43
CA PRO A 896 37.11 -50.06 -17.43
C PRO A 896 35.74 -50.49 -17.99
N GLU A 897 35.68 -51.57 -18.78
CA GLU A 897 34.44 -52.06 -19.43
C GLU A 897 33.27 -52.32 -18.46
N GLU A 898 33.56 -52.81 -17.24
CA GLU A 898 32.55 -52.99 -16.19
C GLU A 898 31.90 -51.65 -15.80
N LEU A 899 32.71 -50.59 -15.69
CA LEU A 899 32.25 -49.25 -15.34
C LEU A 899 31.55 -48.56 -16.52
N LYS A 900 31.92 -48.85 -17.77
CA LYS A 900 31.19 -48.39 -18.96
C LYS A 900 29.76 -48.91 -18.97
N THR A 901 29.61 -50.19 -18.65
CA THR A 901 28.29 -50.84 -18.57
C THR A 901 27.45 -50.24 -17.44
N GLU A 902 28.04 -50.07 -16.25
CA GLU A 902 27.37 -49.44 -15.09
C GLU A 902 26.90 -48.00 -15.39
N VAL A 903 27.73 -47.19 -16.07
CA VAL A 903 27.38 -45.83 -16.51
C VAL A 903 26.26 -45.85 -17.56
N GLY A 904 26.37 -46.72 -18.57
CA GLY A 904 25.38 -46.84 -19.65
C GLY A 904 23.99 -47.23 -19.13
N ASP A 905 23.92 -48.18 -18.21
CA ASP A 905 22.68 -48.61 -17.58
C ASP A 905 22.06 -47.49 -16.73
N ALA A 906 22.87 -46.75 -15.97
CA ALA A 906 22.40 -45.64 -15.15
C ALA A 906 21.89 -44.45 -15.98
N VAL A 907 22.53 -44.16 -17.11
CA VAL A 907 22.04 -43.16 -18.07
C VAL A 907 20.70 -43.59 -18.67
N ALA A 908 20.57 -44.86 -19.06
CA ALA A 908 19.32 -45.39 -19.61
C ALA A 908 18.18 -45.35 -18.58
N GLU A 909 18.49 -45.59 -17.30
CA GLU A 909 17.55 -45.46 -16.18
C GLU A 909 17.05 -44.02 -16.01
N VAL A 910 17.94 -43.02 -16.05
CA VAL A 910 17.57 -41.59 -16.02
C VAL A 910 16.70 -41.23 -17.22
N LYS A 911 17.10 -41.62 -18.44
CA LYS A 911 16.31 -41.35 -19.66
C LYS A 911 14.91 -41.96 -19.60
N LYS A 912 14.80 -43.17 -19.06
CA LYS A 912 13.50 -43.84 -18.87
C LYS A 912 12.67 -43.15 -17.79
N ALA A 913 13.27 -42.70 -16.68
CA ALA A 913 12.56 -41.94 -15.66
C ALA A 913 12.03 -40.60 -16.22
N LEU A 914 12.80 -39.95 -17.10
CA LEU A 914 12.42 -38.72 -17.81
C LEU A 914 11.27 -38.90 -18.81
N GLU A 915 10.84 -40.13 -19.14
CA GLU A 915 9.62 -40.38 -19.92
C GLU A 915 8.34 -40.31 -19.05
N GLY A 916 8.46 -40.48 -17.73
CA GLY A 916 7.36 -40.47 -16.77
C GLY A 916 7.14 -39.11 -16.10
N THR A 917 6.23 -39.04 -15.11
CA THR A 917 5.91 -37.81 -14.34
C THR A 917 6.27 -37.93 -12.85
N ASP A 918 7.04 -38.95 -12.48
CA ASP A 918 7.44 -39.20 -11.09
C ASP A 918 8.75 -38.46 -10.79
N VAL A 919 8.65 -37.33 -10.09
CA VAL A 919 9.78 -36.46 -9.74
C VAL A 919 10.77 -37.17 -8.82
N ASP A 920 10.30 -38.01 -7.90
CA ASP A 920 11.17 -38.71 -6.96
C ASP A 920 11.96 -39.81 -7.66
N ALA A 921 11.35 -40.50 -8.63
CA ALA A 921 12.05 -41.45 -9.49
C ALA A 921 13.13 -40.76 -10.35
N ILE A 922 12.85 -39.56 -10.87
CA ILE A 922 13.84 -38.77 -11.63
C ILE A 922 15.00 -38.33 -10.72
N LYS A 923 14.71 -37.81 -9.53
CA LYS A 923 15.76 -37.45 -8.55
C LYS A 923 16.62 -38.65 -8.17
N GLY A 924 16.00 -39.77 -7.79
CA GLY A 924 16.73 -40.96 -7.36
C GLY A 924 17.62 -41.55 -8.46
N SER A 925 17.14 -41.59 -9.71
CA SER A 925 17.95 -42.03 -10.85
C SER A 925 19.08 -41.05 -11.17
N ALA A 926 18.84 -39.74 -11.09
CA ALA A 926 19.86 -38.71 -11.30
C ALA A 926 20.96 -38.74 -10.22
N GLU A 927 20.60 -38.91 -8.94
CA GLU A 927 21.57 -39.07 -7.85
C GLU A 927 22.45 -40.31 -8.04
N LYS A 928 21.85 -41.43 -8.44
CA LYS A 928 22.57 -42.67 -8.77
C LYS A 928 23.55 -42.44 -9.92
N LEU A 929 23.10 -41.79 -10.99
CA LEU A 929 23.96 -41.43 -12.11
C LEU A 929 25.11 -40.52 -11.70
N ALA A 930 24.86 -39.52 -10.84
CA ALA A 930 25.89 -38.62 -10.34
C ALA A 930 26.99 -39.37 -9.57
N GLN A 931 26.61 -40.32 -8.70
CA GLN A 931 27.56 -41.16 -7.95
C GLN A 931 28.40 -42.03 -8.88
N ILE A 932 27.79 -42.65 -9.89
CA ILE A 932 28.49 -43.48 -10.87
C ILE A 932 29.40 -42.63 -11.75
N SER A 933 28.95 -41.44 -12.16
CA SER A 933 29.74 -40.48 -12.92
C SER A 933 30.98 -40.02 -12.16
N GLN A 934 30.90 -39.85 -10.83
CA GLN A 934 32.07 -39.56 -9.99
C GLN A 934 33.07 -40.72 -9.95
N LYS A 935 32.60 -41.97 -9.83
CA LYS A 935 33.47 -43.16 -9.92
C LYS A 935 34.19 -43.24 -11.26
N MET A 936 33.47 -42.97 -12.36
CA MET A 936 34.04 -42.91 -13.70
C MET A 936 35.12 -41.84 -13.80
N GLY A 937 34.87 -40.63 -13.30
CA GLY A 937 35.89 -39.57 -13.25
C GLY A 937 37.14 -39.99 -12.47
N ALA A 938 36.97 -40.60 -11.30
CA ALA A 938 38.09 -41.10 -10.49
C ALA A 938 38.92 -42.18 -11.22
N ALA A 939 38.26 -43.08 -11.97
CA ALA A 939 38.93 -44.12 -12.75
C ALA A 939 39.79 -43.54 -13.89
N VAL A 940 39.28 -42.50 -14.58
CA VAL A 940 40.02 -41.81 -15.64
C VAL A 940 41.29 -41.14 -15.09
N TYR A 941 41.20 -40.45 -13.96
CA TYR A 941 42.37 -39.81 -13.33
C TYR A 941 43.37 -40.80 -12.71
N ALA A 942 42.91 -42.00 -12.33
CA ALA A 942 43.77 -43.05 -11.80
C ALA A 942 44.64 -43.71 -12.87
N GLN A 943 44.27 -43.62 -14.16
CA GLN A 943 45.10 -44.10 -15.27
C GLN A 943 46.12 -43.06 -15.79
N ASP A 944 45.96 -41.78 -15.44
CA ASP A 944 46.91 -40.70 -15.77
C ASP A 944 48.06 -40.58 -14.72
N ARG A 945 48.05 -41.41 -13.68
CA ARG A 945 49.18 -41.63 -12.74
C ARG A 945 49.89 -42.94 -13.06
#